data_AF-A0A6N7YL12-F1
#
_entry.id   AF-A0A6N7YL12-F1
#
_cell.length_a   1.000
_cell.length_b   1.000
_cell.length_c   1.000
_cell.angle_alpha   90.00
_cell.angle_beta   90.00
_cell.angle_gamma   90.00
#
_symmetry.space_group_name_H-M   'P 1'
#
loop_
_entity.id
_entity.type
_entity.pdbx_description
1 polymer ?
#
loop_
_entity_poly.entity_id
_entity_poly.type
_entity_poly.pdbx_seq_one_letter_code
_entity_poly.pdbx_strand_id
1 'polypeptide(L)'
;MPVTVPDRLLLGSGPSPVPQQILDALARPTIGHLDPAFGALMDEVADGLRTAFRTANRVAFPVSATGSGGMDLMVANLVQPGDRVVCGIHGLFGQRMAEALGRQGAHVVRVDAEWGRAIDPQELVTAIHAGDTAAAFVVHGETSTGVAQPLDGIADACREHDALFLLDCVTSFTGHPLDLEASGVDAAFSGSQKCLNAPPRPRAVHARRPGDAARRRRLALLVLRPLAGARLLARRRRRGRRARLPPHRPDQQRLRAARGARARPRRGPAGALGPARHRARRAARRARGARAAAPGARGRAAPPAARGHAPAGRRRGSRPRRAAAGPRHRDLRWPRPARRPALARRGHGRRREPRAAGAARHRARDAARARGRPRARHARGGLGGRVSHEEDTATVAGIVDPAAFADLIAGYCLEVEPHQQVTVRSTTLAAPLLLELQRAILQREGWPLLRVELPGQTRGYYEHAADWQLDDFPQLTLTEAKKLDATVAIQAPDDVHALQGLDPQKLMRARRARGPVSEATMKKRWCTSLWPTASLAAGAGMSLTEFATFVRGALFLDRPAGPVAAWNELGHFQDQLIRRVAPASEIRIEAPGTDLRLKVKGRGWVNSDGKRNMPSGEVFTGPHERSATGHIRFDVPSSPAGVEVSGVELEFRDGEVVKARADVGDAYLQQALATDDGARRLGELGIGTNFGIDRPVGVILFDEKIGGTVHCALGRSYDETGGKNRSALHWDLICDLRGGGRLTADGEVFQENGKFVL
;
A
#
# COMPACT_ATOMS: atom_id res chain seq x y z
N MET A 1 1.59 -2.18 -16.27
CA MET A 1 1.38 -3.50 -16.91
C MET A 1 2.33 -4.50 -16.28
N PRO A 2 1.87 -5.66 -15.81
CA PRO A 2 2.78 -6.77 -15.53
C PRO A 2 3.46 -7.16 -16.84
N VAL A 3 4.78 -7.10 -16.86
CA VAL A 3 5.55 -7.58 -18.01
C VAL A 3 5.55 -9.10 -17.88
N THR A 4 4.82 -9.79 -18.76
CA THR A 4 4.94 -11.24 -18.89
C THR A 4 6.35 -11.52 -19.41
N VAL A 5 7.24 -11.96 -18.52
CA VAL A 5 8.62 -12.33 -18.88
C VAL A 5 8.60 -13.82 -19.26
N PRO A 6 9.00 -14.18 -20.50
CA PRO A 6 9.07 -15.58 -20.89
C PRO A 6 10.11 -16.32 -20.06
N ASP A 7 9.80 -17.55 -19.65
CA ASP A 7 10.77 -18.44 -19.04
C ASP A 7 11.84 -18.82 -20.08
N ARG A 8 13.11 -18.55 -19.76
CA ARG A 8 14.24 -18.75 -20.67
C ARG A 8 15.42 -19.31 -19.89
N LEU A 9 15.96 -20.43 -20.37
CA LEU A 9 17.27 -20.91 -19.94
C LEU A 9 18.35 -20.01 -20.56
N LEU A 10 18.94 -19.14 -19.75
CA LEU A 10 20.00 -18.21 -20.19
C LEU A 10 21.37 -18.88 -20.02
N LEU A 11 21.93 -19.37 -21.13
CA LEU A 11 23.26 -20.02 -21.19
C LEU A 11 24.39 -19.08 -21.67
N GLY A 12 24.06 -17.83 -22.02
CA GLY A 12 25.00 -16.84 -22.55
C GLY A 12 25.67 -15.96 -21.49
N SER A 13 26.18 -14.80 -21.92
CA SER A 13 26.94 -13.83 -21.10
C SER A 13 26.12 -13.08 -20.01
N GLY A 14 25.06 -13.70 -19.47
CA GLY A 14 24.32 -13.35 -18.25
C GLY A 14 23.30 -12.20 -18.35
N PRO A 15 22.40 -12.02 -17.34
CA PRO A 15 22.27 -12.85 -16.14
C PRO A 15 21.89 -14.29 -16.39
N SER A 16 22.38 -15.21 -15.54
CA SER A 16 21.84 -16.57 -15.48
C SER A 16 20.45 -16.57 -14.84
N PRO A 17 19.62 -17.61 -15.07
CA PRO A 17 18.35 -17.77 -14.38
C PRO A 17 18.59 -17.88 -12.87
N VAL A 18 17.75 -17.20 -12.09
CA VAL A 18 17.88 -17.15 -10.62
C VAL A 18 16.88 -18.14 -10.02
N PRO A 19 17.33 -19.11 -9.21
CA PRO A 19 16.46 -20.02 -8.48
C PRO A 19 15.40 -19.27 -7.67
N GLN A 20 14.17 -19.79 -7.65
CA GLN A 20 13.04 -19.16 -6.95
C GLN A 20 13.35 -18.89 -5.48
N GLN A 21 14.06 -19.80 -4.80
CA GLN A 21 14.47 -19.63 -3.40
C GLN A 21 15.30 -18.35 -3.15
N ILE A 22 16.09 -17.92 -4.13
CA ILE A 22 16.89 -16.68 -4.05
C ILE A 22 15.99 -15.46 -4.30
N LEU A 23 15.02 -15.56 -5.23
CA LEU A 23 14.02 -14.51 -5.46
C LEU A 23 13.13 -14.29 -4.23
N ASP A 24 12.70 -15.38 -3.58
CA ASP A 24 11.92 -15.34 -2.34
C ASP A 24 12.72 -14.70 -1.19
N ALA A 25 14.04 -14.97 -1.12
CA ALA A 25 14.92 -14.35 -0.14
C ALA A 25 15.05 -12.83 -0.36
N LEU A 26 15.04 -12.37 -1.62
CA LEU A 26 15.08 -10.95 -1.97
C LEU A 26 13.76 -10.22 -1.72
N ALA A 27 12.64 -10.94 -1.73
CA ALA A 27 11.32 -10.42 -1.40
C ALA A 27 11.12 -10.21 0.12
N ARG A 28 12.06 -10.68 0.96
CA ARG A 28 11.97 -10.51 2.42
C ARG A 28 12.03 -9.04 2.82
N PRO A 29 11.34 -8.63 3.91
CA PRO A 29 11.36 -7.27 4.41
C PRO A 29 12.77 -6.72 4.60
N THR A 30 12.95 -5.43 4.28
CA THR A 30 14.25 -4.77 4.41
C THR A 30 14.67 -4.71 5.87
N ILE A 31 15.84 -5.26 6.18
CA ILE A 31 16.45 -5.14 7.49
C ILE A 31 17.15 -3.77 7.61
N GLY A 32 16.96 -3.10 8.74
CA GLY A 32 17.65 -1.84 9.03
C GLY A 32 19.17 -2.04 9.03
N HIS A 33 19.91 -1.12 8.43
CA HIS A 33 21.38 -1.27 8.30
C HIS A 33 22.18 -1.19 9.61
N LEU A 34 21.54 -0.77 10.71
CA LEU A 34 22.10 -0.76 12.06
C LEU A 34 21.50 -1.87 12.94
N ASP A 35 20.61 -2.69 12.37
CA ASP A 35 19.98 -3.80 13.07
C ASP A 35 21.04 -4.88 13.34
N PRO A 36 21.13 -5.43 14.57
CA PRO A 36 22.02 -6.55 14.87
C PRO A 36 21.84 -7.75 13.93
N ALA A 37 20.62 -8.01 13.46
CA ALA A 37 20.32 -9.06 12.48
C ALA A 37 21.00 -8.81 11.13
N PHE A 38 21.13 -7.54 10.71
CA PHE A 38 21.88 -7.19 9.51
C PHE A 38 23.37 -7.47 9.68
N GLY A 39 23.93 -7.19 10.86
CA GLY A 39 25.32 -7.50 11.19
C GLY A 39 25.62 -8.99 11.09
N ALA A 40 24.81 -9.82 11.76
CA ALA A 40 24.95 -11.28 11.73
C ALA A 40 24.84 -11.86 10.31
N LEU A 41 23.88 -11.37 9.51
CA LEU A 41 23.71 -11.77 8.11
C LEU A 41 24.93 -11.40 7.25
N MET A 42 25.50 -10.21 7.45
CA MET A 42 26.69 -9.78 6.73
C MET A 42 27.92 -10.62 7.07
N ASP A 43 28.07 -11.02 8.34
CA ASP A 43 29.15 -11.91 8.78
C ASP A 43 29.02 -13.30 8.14
N GLU A 44 27.82 -13.88 8.15
CA GLU A 44 27.53 -15.17 7.51
C GLU A 44 27.80 -15.13 6.00
N VAL A 45 27.35 -14.07 5.32
CA VAL A 45 27.62 -13.88 3.89
C VAL A 45 29.13 -13.74 3.64
N ALA A 46 29.85 -12.96 4.46
CA ALA A 46 31.30 -12.83 4.34
C ALA A 46 32.04 -14.18 4.52
N ASP A 47 31.60 -15.03 5.46
CA ASP A 47 32.14 -16.39 5.65
C ASP A 47 31.87 -17.31 4.45
N GLY A 48 30.65 -17.28 3.91
CA GLY A 48 30.29 -18.03 2.71
C GLY A 48 31.14 -17.61 1.50
N LEU A 49 31.37 -16.30 1.35
CA LEU A 49 32.20 -15.75 0.28
C LEU A 49 33.67 -16.15 0.41
N ARG A 50 34.24 -16.12 1.62
CA ARG A 50 35.60 -16.62 1.88
C ARG A 50 35.76 -18.08 1.47
N THR A 51 34.76 -18.89 1.81
CA THR A 51 34.73 -20.32 1.47
C THR A 51 34.66 -20.51 -0.05
N ALA A 52 33.78 -19.79 -0.73
CA ALA A 52 33.59 -19.90 -2.18
C ALA A 52 34.83 -19.44 -2.98
N PHE A 53 35.54 -18.41 -2.52
CA PHE A 53 36.80 -17.97 -3.13
C PHE A 53 38.04 -18.77 -2.72
N ARG A 54 37.89 -19.68 -1.75
CA ARG A 54 39.00 -20.40 -1.13
C ARG A 54 40.09 -19.44 -0.64
N THR A 55 39.70 -18.51 0.24
CA THR A 55 40.61 -17.51 0.79
C THR A 55 40.43 -17.35 2.29
N ALA A 56 41.54 -17.28 3.02
CA ALA A 56 41.53 -16.95 4.46
C ALA A 56 41.27 -15.45 4.74
N ASN A 57 41.07 -14.64 3.70
CA ASN A 57 41.06 -13.20 3.81
C ASN A 57 39.76 -12.64 4.41
N ARG A 58 39.90 -11.95 5.56
CA ARG A 58 38.79 -11.33 6.27
C ARG A 58 38.18 -10.11 5.57
N VAL A 59 38.86 -9.54 4.58
CA VAL A 59 38.38 -8.43 3.74
C VAL A 59 37.72 -8.98 2.47
N ALA A 60 36.93 -10.04 2.63
CA ALA A 60 36.02 -10.57 1.62
C ALA A 60 34.60 -10.16 2.04
N PHE A 61 33.99 -9.23 1.31
CA PHE A 61 32.70 -8.69 1.72
C PHE A 61 31.81 -8.35 0.52
N PRO A 62 30.49 -8.43 0.72
CA PRO A 62 29.53 -7.99 -0.28
C PRO A 62 29.42 -6.46 -0.26
N VAL A 63 29.41 -5.88 -1.46
CA VAL A 63 29.41 -4.45 -1.76
C VAL A 63 28.18 -4.13 -2.58
N SER A 64 27.35 -3.21 -2.15
CA SER A 64 26.88 -2.06 -2.95
C SER A 64 26.50 -2.05 -4.47
N ALA A 65 27.01 -2.87 -5.40
CA ALA A 65 27.19 -2.43 -6.81
C ALA A 65 26.90 -3.48 -7.90
N THR A 66 27.12 -3.11 -9.18
CA THR A 66 27.17 -4.06 -10.32
C THR A 66 28.58 -4.67 -10.41
N GLY A 67 28.79 -5.65 -11.29
CA GLY A 67 30.15 -6.16 -11.59
C GLY A 67 31.13 -5.03 -11.95
N SER A 68 30.69 -4.06 -12.77
CA SER A 68 31.48 -2.85 -13.08
C SER A 68 31.72 -1.94 -11.87
N GLY A 69 30.84 -1.94 -10.88
CA GLY A 69 31.11 -1.25 -9.61
C GLY A 69 32.16 -1.96 -8.75
N GLY A 70 32.36 -3.27 -8.92
CA GLY A 70 33.52 -3.98 -8.37
C GLY A 70 34.82 -3.53 -9.03
N MET A 71 34.81 -3.37 -10.36
CA MET A 71 35.91 -2.78 -11.14
C MET A 71 36.24 -1.35 -10.67
N ASP A 72 35.24 -0.47 -10.56
CA ASP A 72 35.46 0.91 -10.07
C ASP A 72 36.01 0.92 -8.64
N LEU A 73 35.49 0.05 -7.75
CA LEU A 73 35.95 -0.04 -6.38
C LEU A 73 37.41 -0.52 -6.31
N MET A 74 37.78 -1.50 -7.12
CA MET A 74 39.16 -1.99 -7.22
C MET A 74 40.09 -0.87 -7.69
N VAL A 75 39.76 -0.20 -8.80
CA VAL A 75 40.57 0.89 -9.36
C VAL A 75 40.70 2.04 -8.37
N ALA A 76 39.59 2.52 -7.80
CA ALA A 76 39.58 3.68 -6.92
C ALA A 76 40.38 3.47 -5.61
N ASN A 77 40.54 2.22 -5.16
CA ASN A 77 41.24 1.91 -3.92
C ASN A 77 42.69 1.47 -4.12
N LEU A 78 42.98 0.78 -5.22
CA LEU A 78 44.27 0.10 -5.41
C LEU A 78 45.20 0.81 -6.40
N VAL A 79 44.69 1.74 -7.20
CA VAL A 79 45.44 2.43 -8.25
C VAL A 79 45.50 3.94 -7.98
N GLN A 80 46.69 4.51 -8.11
CA GLN A 80 46.93 5.96 -7.98
C GLN A 80 47.22 6.60 -9.36
N PRO A 81 46.96 7.92 -9.51
CA PRO A 81 47.44 8.65 -10.67
C PRO A 81 48.96 8.52 -10.85
N GLY A 82 49.37 8.21 -12.09
CA GLY A 82 50.76 7.97 -12.49
C GLY A 82 51.27 6.54 -12.24
N ASP A 83 50.47 5.65 -11.67
CA ASP A 83 50.86 4.24 -11.52
C ASP A 83 50.94 3.56 -12.89
N ARG A 84 52.02 2.80 -13.14
CA ARG A 84 52.12 1.93 -14.32
C ARG A 84 51.33 0.65 -14.06
N VAL A 85 50.29 0.39 -14.85
CA VAL A 85 49.43 -0.79 -14.69
C VAL A 85 49.43 -1.61 -15.97
N VAL A 86 49.85 -2.88 -15.88
CA VAL A 86 49.77 -3.83 -17.00
C VAL A 86 48.36 -4.40 -17.06
N CYS A 87 47.69 -4.30 -18.20
CA CYS A 87 46.31 -4.74 -18.37
C CYS A 87 46.22 -5.70 -19.55
N GLY A 88 45.86 -6.96 -19.26
CA GLY A 88 45.59 -7.98 -20.27
C GLY A 88 44.21 -7.78 -20.92
N ILE A 89 44.17 -7.85 -22.25
CA ILE A 89 42.97 -7.56 -23.05
C ILE A 89 42.76 -8.67 -24.08
N HIS A 90 41.80 -9.55 -23.80
CA HIS A 90 41.34 -10.61 -24.72
C HIS A 90 39.83 -10.57 -24.98
N GLY A 91 39.21 -9.42 -24.66
CA GLY A 91 37.79 -9.15 -24.86
C GLY A 91 37.35 -7.78 -24.34
N LEU A 92 36.03 -7.60 -24.26
CA LEU A 92 35.39 -6.32 -23.93
C LEU A 92 35.71 -5.85 -22.50
N PHE A 93 35.77 -6.77 -21.53
CA PHE A 93 35.93 -6.39 -20.14
C PHE A 93 37.37 -6.01 -19.80
N GLY A 94 38.35 -6.64 -20.46
CA GLY A 94 39.74 -6.15 -20.47
C GLY A 94 39.86 -4.72 -21.01
N GLN A 95 39.20 -4.41 -22.13
CA GLN A 95 39.18 -3.05 -22.68
C GLN A 95 38.57 -2.03 -21.71
N ARG A 96 37.42 -2.37 -21.09
CA ARG A 96 36.76 -1.51 -20.11
C ARG A 96 37.61 -1.24 -18.87
N MET A 97 38.36 -2.24 -18.41
CA MET A 97 39.30 -2.03 -17.31
C MET A 97 40.43 -1.08 -17.71
N ALA A 98 41.02 -1.26 -18.89
CA ALA A 98 42.06 -0.36 -19.39
C ALA A 98 41.56 1.11 -19.45
N GLU A 99 40.33 1.32 -19.90
CA GLU A 99 39.70 2.65 -19.88
C GLU A 99 39.49 3.18 -18.46
N ALA A 100 39.03 2.34 -17.52
CA ALA A 100 38.81 2.73 -16.12
C ALA A 100 40.12 3.13 -15.43
N LEU A 101 41.18 2.35 -15.66
CA LEU A 101 42.53 2.65 -15.19
C LEU A 101 43.05 3.97 -15.78
N GLY A 102 42.87 4.18 -17.08
CA GLY A 102 43.23 5.43 -17.75
C GLY A 102 42.50 6.65 -17.19
N ARG A 103 41.19 6.53 -16.91
CA ARG A 103 40.39 7.58 -16.26
C ARG A 103 40.86 7.90 -14.83
N GLN A 104 41.41 6.92 -14.12
CA GLN A 104 42.02 7.11 -12.80
C GLN A 104 43.40 7.79 -12.88
N GLY A 105 43.92 8.03 -14.09
CA GLY A 105 45.21 8.66 -14.34
C GLY A 105 46.39 7.68 -14.31
N ALA A 106 46.14 6.37 -14.40
CA ALA A 106 47.20 5.37 -14.50
C ALA A 106 47.84 5.36 -15.90
N HIS A 107 49.13 5.01 -15.97
CA HIS A 107 49.81 4.70 -17.22
C HIS A 107 49.55 3.24 -17.58
N VAL A 108 48.55 3.01 -18.44
CA VAL A 108 48.09 1.66 -18.78
C VAL A 108 48.96 1.06 -19.88
N VAL A 109 49.66 -0.03 -19.56
CA VAL A 109 50.39 -0.87 -20.52
C VAL A 109 49.46 -1.99 -20.95
N ARG A 110 49.05 -1.97 -22.22
CA ARG A 110 48.12 -2.97 -22.76
C ARG A 110 48.88 -4.18 -23.28
N VAL A 111 48.38 -5.36 -22.96
CA VAL A 111 48.80 -6.64 -23.55
C VAL A 111 47.57 -7.22 -24.22
N ASP A 112 47.48 -7.05 -25.53
CA ASP A 112 46.31 -7.40 -26.33
C ASP A 112 46.50 -8.79 -26.97
N ALA A 113 45.48 -9.64 -26.88
CA ALA A 113 45.38 -10.91 -27.62
C ALA A 113 44.16 -10.91 -28.55
N GLU A 114 44.16 -11.80 -29.55
CA GLU A 114 43.02 -12.00 -30.43
C GLU A 114 41.77 -12.41 -29.62
N TRP A 115 40.63 -11.76 -29.88
CA TRP A 115 39.39 -12.09 -29.19
C TRP A 115 38.97 -13.54 -29.46
N GLY A 116 38.67 -14.28 -28.41
CA GLY A 116 38.41 -15.71 -28.50
C GLY A 116 39.64 -16.59 -28.23
N ARG A 117 40.81 -15.99 -27.98
CA ARG A 117 42.01 -16.68 -27.48
C ARG A 117 42.42 -16.10 -26.12
N ALA A 118 43.02 -16.94 -25.29
CA ALA A 118 43.64 -16.48 -24.05
C ALA A 118 44.95 -15.73 -24.38
N ILE A 119 45.34 -14.82 -23.49
CA ILE A 119 46.65 -14.17 -23.53
C ILE A 119 47.70 -15.19 -23.10
N ASP A 120 48.84 -15.26 -23.77
CA ASP A 120 49.97 -16.03 -23.25
C ASP A 120 50.44 -15.38 -21.92
N PRO A 121 50.42 -16.11 -20.79
CA PRO A 121 50.88 -15.56 -19.51
C PRO A 121 52.30 -14.99 -19.57
N GLN A 122 53.18 -15.51 -20.44
CA GLN A 122 54.55 -15.00 -20.60
C GLN A 122 54.60 -13.58 -21.20
N GLU A 123 53.62 -13.19 -22.01
CA GLU A 123 53.52 -11.82 -22.52
C GLU A 123 53.18 -10.83 -21.39
N LEU A 124 52.29 -11.23 -20.47
CA LEU A 124 51.97 -10.45 -19.27
C LEU A 124 53.19 -10.34 -18.34
N VAL A 125 53.90 -11.45 -18.11
CA VAL A 125 55.14 -11.50 -17.33
C VAL A 125 56.18 -10.57 -17.94
N THR A 126 56.43 -10.66 -19.24
CA THR A 126 57.37 -9.78 -19.97
C THR A 126 57.01 -8.30 -19.81
N ALA A 127 55.72 -7.96 -19.96
CA ALA A 127 55.25 -6.59 -19.79
C ALA A 127 55.40 -6.07 -18.34
N ILE A 128 55.25 -6.95 -17.34
CA ILE A 128 55.51 -6.64 -15.93
C ILE A 128 57.00 -6.35 -15.72
N HIS A 129 57.91 -7.16 -16.27
CA HIS A 129 59.37 -6.95 -16.15
C HIS A 129 59.92 -5.74 -16.90
N ALA A 130 59.23 -5.28 -17.94
CA ALA A 130 59.68 -4.18 -18.78
C ALA A 130 59.73 -2.80 -18.06
N GLY A 131 59.24 -2.68 -16.83
CA GLY A 131 59.36 -1.44 -16.06
C GLY A 131 58.78 -1.55 -14.66
N ASP A 132 58.88 -0.45 -13.88
CA ASP A 132 58.36 -0.37 -12.51
C ASP A 132 56.83 -0.47 -12.51
N THR A 133 56.31 -1.69 -12.29
CA THR A 133 54.88 -2.02 -12.37
C THR A 133 54.22 -1.86 -11.02
N ALA A 134 53.18 -1.02 -10.95
CA ALA A 134 52.43 -0.84 -9.72
C ALA A 134 51.38 -1.94 -9.51
N ALA A 135 50.75 -2.43 -10.59
CA ALA A 135 49.76 -3.50 -10.59
C ALA A 135 49.66 -4.19 -11.97
N ALA A 136 49.20 -5.44 -11.98
CA ALA A 136 48.78 -6.16 -13.18
C ALA A 136 47.32 -6.59 -13.06
N PHE A 137 46.55 -6.47 -14.15
CA PHE A 137 45.14 -6.85 -14.21
C PHE A 137 44.87 -7.83 -15.36
N VAL A 138 44.04 -8.83 -15.09
CA VAL A 138 43.48 -9.69 -16.13
C VAL A 138 42.06 -10.14 -15.80
N VAL A 139 41.27 -10.43 -16.84
CA VAL A 139 39.95 -11.05 -16.71
C VAL A 139 40.10 -12.56 -16.78
N HIS A 140 39.77 -13.26 -15.68
CA HIS A 140 39.92 -14.73 -15.57
C HIS A 140 38.96 -15.47 -16.50
N GLY A 141 37.69 -15.07 -16.55
CA GLY A 141 36.73 -15.59 -17.52
C GLY A 141 36.17 -14.43 -18.32
N GLU A 142 36.69 -14.19 -19.52
CA GLU A 142 36.30 -13.04 -20.33
C GLU A 142 34.87 -13.22 -20.81
N THR A 143 33.98 -12.40 -20.24
CA THR A 143 32.53 -12.53 -20.40
C THR A 143 32.10 -12.38 -21.86
N SER A 144 32.81 -11.59 -22.67
CA SER A 144 32.44 -11.38 -24.07
C SER A 144 32.82 -12.54 -25.00
N THR A 145 33.82 -13.34 -24.62
CA THR A 145 34.37 -14.41 -25.48
C THR A 145 34.16 -15.80 -24.91
N GLY A 146 33.87 -15.92 -23.61
CA GLY A 146 33.76 -17.20 -22.90
C GLY A 146 35.11 -17.85 -22.58
N VAL A 147 36.22 -17.17 -22.87
CA VAL A 147 37.58 -17.72 -22.72
C VAL A 147 38.04 -17.63 -21.27
N ALA A 148 38.51 -18.75 -20.74
CA ALA A 148 39.22 -18.80 -19.46
C ALA A 148 40.71 -18.48 -19.67
N GLN A 149 41.25 -17.60 -18.84
CA GLN A 149 42.63 -17.14 -18.89
C GLN A 149 43.50 -17.94 -17.91
N PRO A 150 44.55 -18.64 -18.38
CA PRO A 150 45.58 -19.20 -17.50
C PRO A 150 46.29 -18.10 -16.70
N LEU A 151 46.56 -18.35 -15.42
CA LEU A 151 47.12 -17.36 -14.49
C LEU A 151 48.58 -17.64 -14.10
N ASP A 152 49.20 -18.65 -14.72
CA ASP A 152 50.51 -19.17 -14.35
C ASP A 152 51.61 -18.12 -14.48
N GLY A 153 52.47 -18.00 -13.46
CA GLY A 153 53.62 -17.09 -13.44
C GLY A 153 53.31 -15.59 -13.24
N ILE A 154 52.07 -15.13 -13.46
CA ILE A 154 51.71 -13.70 -13.35
C ILE A 154 51.89 -13.20 -11.91
N ALA A 155 51.44 -13.98 -10.93
CA ALA A 155 51.54 -13.61 -9.52
C ALA A 155 52.99 -13.58 -9.01
N ASP A 156 53.86 -14.45 -9.54
CA ASP A 156 55.29 -14.47 -9.21
C ASP A 156 55.97 -13.22 -9.77
N ALA A 157 55.73 -12.89 -11.03
CA ALA A 157 56.22 -11.66 -11.66
C ALA A 157 55.75 -10.40 -10.92
N CYS A 158 54.47 -10.36 -10.50
CA CYS A 158 53.97 -9.24 -9.68
C CYS A 158 54.73 -9.13 -8.35
N ARG A 159 55.03 -10.25 -7.69
CA ARG A 159 55.75 -10.25 -6.41
C ARG A 159 57.18 -9.73 -6.54
N GLU A 160 57.87 -10.05 -7.62
CA GLU A 160 59.24 -9.57 -7.89
C GLU A 160 59.31 -8.03 -8.03
N HIS A 161 58.23 -7.40 -8.52
CA HIS A 161 58.13 -5.94 -8.68
C HIS A 161 57.39 -5.24 -7.52
N ASP A 162 57.07 -5.95 -6.44
CA ASP A 162 56.17 -5.47 -5.38
C ASP A 162 54.84 -4.90 -5.93
N ALA A 163 54.38 -5.43 -7.07
CA ALA A 163 53.15 -5.08 -7.76
C ALA A 163 51.95 -5.83 -7.19
N LEU A 164 50.74 -5.29 -7.39
CA LEU A 164 49.49 -5.97 -7.03
C LEU A 164 48.96 -6.79 -8.21
N PHE A 165 48.58 -8.05 -7.96
CA PHE A 165 47.86 -8.85 -8.93
C PHE A 165 46.34 -8.74 -8.76
N LEU A 166 45.66 -8.17 -9.76
CA LEU A 166 44.25 -7.83 -9.76
C LEU A 166 43.47 -8.73 -10.73
N LEU A 167 42.32 -9.25 -10.30
CA LEU A 167 41.55 -10.23 -11.07
C LEU A 167 40.06 -9.87 -11.18
N ASP A 168 39.54 -9.87 -12.41
CA ASP A 168 38.09 -9.94 -12.66
C ASP A 168 37.68 -11.42 -12.79
N CYS A 169 36.78 -11.84 -11.92
CA CYS A 169 36.19 -13.18 -11.94
C CYS A 169 34.66 -13.14 -12.00
N VAL A 170 34.08 -12.11 -12.62
CA VAL A 170 32.62 -11.93 -12.74
C VAL A 170 31.96 -13.17 -13.33
N THR A 171 32.45 -13.67 -14.47
CA THR A 171 31.85 -14.86 -15.12
C THR A 171 32.37 -16.18 -14.55
N SER A 172 33.63 -16.25 -14.13
CA SER A 172 34.26 -17.51 -13.75
C SER A 172 34.04 -17.92 -12.29
N PHE A 173 33.70 -16.97 -11.40
CA PHE A 173 33.51 -17.27 -9.98
C PHE A 173 32.37 -18.27 -9.77
N THR A 174 32.64 -19.36 -9.05
CA THR A 174 31.75 -20.53 -8.82
C THR A 174 31.37 -21.35 -10.07
N GLY A 175 31.75 -20.92 -11.27
CA GLY A 175 31.54 -21.64 -12.53
C GLY A 175 32.78 -22.31 -13.11
N HIS A 176 33.97 -21.88 -12.69
CA HIS A 176 35.26 -22.45 -13.06
C HIS A 176 36.09 -22.65 -11.80
N PRO A 177 36.88 -23.73 -11.68
CA PRO A 177 37.84 -23.89 -10.58
C PRO A 177 38.74 -22.64 -10.47
N LEU A 178 38.71 -21.99 -9.31
CA LEU A 178 39.54 -20.83 -9.00
C LEU A 178 39.84 -20.84 -7.50
N ASP A 179 41.12 -20.78 -7.16
CA ASP A 179 41.60 -20.67 -5.80
C ASP A 179 42.45 -19.40 -5.70
N LEU A 180 41.87 -18.33 -5.14
CA LEU A 180 42.54 -17.03 -5.12
C LEU A 180 43.83 -17.04 -4.30
N GLU A 181 43.89 -17.89 -3.28
CA GLU A 181 45.05 -18.00 -2.40
C GLU A 181 46.20 -18.69 -3.11
N ALA A 182 45.93 -19.84 -3.76
CA ALA A 182 46.92 -20.59 -4.54
C ALA A 182 47.37 -19.83 -5.80
N SER A 183 46.46 -19.12 -6.48
CA SER A 183 46.79 -18.30 -7.65
C SER A 183 47.51 -17.00 -7.30
N GLY A 184 47.76 -16.72 -6.02
CA GLY A 184 48.54 -15.55 -5.59
C GLY A 184 47.89 -14.19 -5.88
N VAL A 185 46.57 -14.15 -6.05
CA VAL A 185 45.82 -12.93 -6.41
C VAL A 185 45.71 -11.99 -5.21
N ASP A 186 46.12 -10.73 -5.36
CA ASP A 186 46.06 -9.75 -4.27
C ASP A 186 44.66 -9.16 -4.09
N ALA A 187 43.93 -8.93 -5.18
CA ALA A 187 42.56 -8.47 -5.13
C ALA A 187 41.72 -9.05 -6.28
N ALA A 188 40.49 -9.45 -5.96
CA ALA A 188 39.57 -9.96 -6.96
C ALA A 188 38.17 -9.37 -6.76
N PHE A 189 37.44 -9.20 -7.85
CA PHE A 189 36.01 -8.90 -7.79
C PHE A 189 35.17 -9.84 -8.67
N SER A 190 33.91 -10.01 -8.29
CA SER A 190 32.92 -10.78 -9.05
C SER A 190 31.52 -10.15 -8.99
N GLY A 191 30.60 -10.72 -9.78
CA GLY A 191 29.19 -10.35 -9.82
C GLY A 191 28.30 -11.54 -9.46
N SER A 192 27.24 -11.28 -8.70
CA SER A 192 26.30 -12.32 -8.24
C SER A 192 25.50 -12.96 -9.39
N GLN A 193 25.39 -12.25 -10.51
CA GLN A 193 24.50 -12.56 -11.64
C GLN A 193 24.99 -13.57 -12.66
N LYS A 194 26.11 -14.22 -12.37
CA LYS A 194 26.71 -15.24 -13.23
C LYS A 194 26.52 -16.58 -12.54
N CYS A 195 27.58 -17.36 -12.36
CA CYS A 195 27.46 -18.72 -11.83
C CYS A 195 26.98 -18.81 -10.37
N LEU A 196 26.98 -17.68 -9.63
CA LEU A 196 26.32 -17.58 -8.32
C LEU A 196 24.78 -17.60 -8.39
N ASN A 197 24.20 -17.43 -9.58
CA ASN A 197 22.75 -17.46 -9.83
C ASN A 197 21.94 -16.54 -8.89
N ALA A 198 22.46 -15.34 -8.60
CA ALA A 198 21.79 -14.33 -7.81
C ALA A 198 21.61 -13.02 -8.61
N PRO A 199 20.46 -12.34 -8.56
CA PRO A 199 20.10 -11.33 -9.56
C PRO A 199 21.13 -10.18 -9.71
N PRO A 200 21.44 -9.74 -10.94
CA PRO A 200 21.89 -8.38 -11.17
C PRO A 200 20.65 -7.49 -11.20
N ARG A 201 20.68 -6.31 -10.59
CA ARG A 201 19.56 -5.38 -10.79
C ARG A 201 19.61 -4.75 -12.20
N PRO A 202 18.49 -4.69 -12.96
CA PRO A 202 17.98 -3.42 -13.52
C PRO A 202 16.44 -3.27 -13.29
N ARG A 203 15.77 -2.11 -13.33
CA ARG A 203 15.70 -1.10 -14.42
C ARG A 203 15.21 0.27 -13.88
N ALA A 204 15.74 1.36 -14.44
CA ALA A 204 15.13 2.69 -14.41
C ALA A 204 14.35 2.91 -15.71
N VAL A 205 13.12 3.45 -15.64
CA VAL A 205 12.48 4.15 -16.75
C VAL A 205 11.84 5.43 -16.22
N HIS A 206 12.19 6.53 -16.90
CA HIS A 206 11.74 7.91 -16.80
C HIS A 206 12.33 8.83 -15.71
N ALA A 207 13.21 9.72 -16.19
CA ALA A 207 13.74 10.87 -15.50
C ALA A 207 12.81 12.09 -15.68
N ARG A 208 12.34 12.65 -14.56
CA ARG A 208 12.24 14.10 -14.33
C ARG A 208 12.85 14.41 -12.96
N ARG A 209 13.76 15.37 -12.94
CA ARG A 209 14.69 15.78 -11.85
C ARG A 209 13.96 16.38 -10.61
N PRO A 210 14.68 16.82 -9.55
CA PRO A 210 15.56 16.06 -8.66
C PRO A 210 15.21 16.37 -7.18
N GLY A 211 15.07 15.37 -6.33
CA GLY A 211 14.85 15.63 -4.91
C GLY A 211 14.93 14.35 -4.10
N ASP A 212 15.90 14.34 -3.20
CA ASP A 212 16.02 13.46 -2.04
C ASP A 212 16.41 11.99 -2.24
N ALA A 213 17.69 11.81 -1.94
CA ALA A 213 18.37 10.62 -1.47
C ALA A 213 17.49 9.67 -0.62
N ALA A 214 17.35 8.44 -1.09
CA ALA A 214 17.13 7.28 -0.24
C ALA A 214 18.11 6.17 -0.64
N ARG A 215 19.10 5.95 0.23
CA ARG A 215 20.13 4.90 0.13
C ARG A 215 19.48 3.53 -0.02
N ARG A 216 19.67 2.83 -1.14
CA ARG A 216 19.29 1.41 -1.29
C ARG A 216 20.34 0.64 -2.11
N ARG A 217 20.68 -0.53 -1.58
CA ARG A 217 21.95 -1.27 -1.71
C ARG A 217 21.90 -2.35 -2.83
N ARG A 218 22.96 -2.48 -3.67
CA ARG A 218 23.24 -3.55 -4.67
C ARG A 218 24.35 -4.52 -4.15
N LEU A 219 24.68 -5.63 -4.81
CA LEU A 219 25.76 -6.53 -4.35
C LEU A 219 26.76 -6.86 -5.49
N ALA A 220 28.02 -6.56 -5.25
CA ALA A 220 29.26 -6.76 -5.95
C ALA A 220 30.19 -7.35 -4.90
N LEU A 221 31.14 -8.17 -5.30
CA LEU A 221 31.88 -8.96 -4.36
C LEU A 221 33.35 -8.56 -4.46
N LEU A 222 33.98 -8.17 -3.35
CA LEU A 222 35.39 -7.79 -3.33
C LEU A 222 36.14 -8.61 -2.28
N VAL A 223 37.30 -9.14 -2.68
CA VAL A 223 38.29 -9.77 -1.82
C VAL A 223 39.59 -8.96 -1.92
N LEU A 224 40.10 -8.43 -0.81
CA LEU A 224 41.36 -7.65 -0.75
C LEU A 224 42.38 -8.26 0.20
N ARG A 225 43.46 -8.92 -0.25
CA ARG A 225 44.42 -9.55 0.68
C ARG A 225 45.01 -8.50 1.64
N PRO A 226 45.25 -8.84 2.92
CA PRO A 226 45.75 -7.89 3.92
C PRO A 226 47.09 -7.23 3.51
N LEU A 227 47.91 -7.95 2.75
CA LEU A 227 49.20 -7.46 2.22
C LEU A 227 49.02 -6.29 1.25
N ALA A 228 47.93 -6.24 0.48
CA ALA A 228 47.62 -5.11 -0.41
C ALA A 228 47.40 -3.80 0.37
N GLY A 229 46.77 -3.87 1.55
CA GLY A 229 46.57 -2.72 2.44
C GLY A 229 47.87 -2.20 3.06
N ALA A 230 48.78 -3.11 3.45
CA ALA A 230 50.11 -2.75 3.96
C ALA A 230 51.00 -2.13 2.88
N ARG A 231 51.03 -2.69 1.66
CA ARG A 231 51.72 -2.15 0.47
C ARG A 231 51.17 -0.76 0.09
N LEU A 232 49.85 -0.59 0.09
CA LEU A 232 49.18 0.69 -0.16
C LEU A 232 49.56 1.76 0.88
N LEU A 233 49.57 1.41 2.18
CA LEU A 233 49.97 2.31 3.26
C LEU A 233 51.46 2.68 3.17
N ALA A 234 52.33 1.74 2.80
CA ALA A 234 53.74 1.99 2.56
C ALA A 234 53.96 2.94 1.37
N ARG A 235 53.25 2.73 0.24
CA ARG A 235 53.25 3.62 -0.92
C ARG A 235 52.73 5.02 -0.60
N ARG A 236 51.63 5.13 0.17
CA ARG A 236 51.07 6.42 0.64
C ARG A 236 52.00 7.16 1.60
N ARG A 237 52.68 6.46 2.51
CA ARG A 237 53.67 7.06 3.43
C ARG A 237 54.92 7.59 2.72
N ARG A 238 55.39 6.90 1.67
CA ARG A 238 56.55 7.37 0.85
C ARG A 238 56.26 8.68 0.11
N ARG A 239 55.00 8.95 -0.30
CA ARG A 239 54.61 10.20 -0.99
C ARG A 239 54.01 11.29 -0.10
N GLY A 240 53.46 10.96 1.07
CA GLY A 240 53.01 11.94 2.07
C GLY A 240 54.10 12.88 2.60
N ARG A 241 55.38 12.52 2.41
CA ARG A 241 56.53 13.42 2.67
C ARG A 241 56.73 14.52 1.61
N ARG A 242 56.09 14.44 0.43
CA ARG A 242 56.33 15.37 -0.70
C ARG A 242 55.17 16.31 -1.03
N ALA A 243 53.98 16.18 -0.43
CA ALA A 243 52.83 17.03 -0.75
C ALA A 243 52.29 17.76 0.49
N ARG A 244 52.78 18.98 0.75
CA ARG A 244 52.04 20.00 1.51
C ARG A 244 51.21 20.81 0.51
N LEU A 245 49.89 20.75 0.61
CA LEU A 245 48.97 21.63 -0.12
C LEU A 245 48.59 22.83 0.76
N PRO A 246 48.40 24.05 0.20
CA PRO A 246 48.03 25.24 0.96
C PRO A 246 46.53 25.28 1.28
N PRO A 247 46.09 26.03 2.31
CA PRO A 247 44.72 25.98 2.79
C PRO A 247 43.80 26.91 2.00
N HIS A 248 42.65 26.40 1.53
CA HIS A 248 41.58 27.21 0.98
C HIS A 248 40.55 27.55 2.07
N ARG A 249 40.32 28.86 2.30
CA ARG A 249 39.24 29.38 3.16
C ARG A 249 37.89 29.34 2.43
N PRO A 250 36.76 29.13 3.13
CA PRO A 250 35.42 29.20 2.54
C PRO A 250 34.83 30.62 2.68
N ASP A 251 34.62 31.32 1.57
CA ASP A 251 33.87 32.58 1.56
C ASP A 251 32.36 32.34 1.41
N GLN A 252 31.63 32.65 2.48
CA GLN A 252 30.20 32.89 2.47
C GLN A 252 29.96 34.36 2.10
N GLN A 253 29.47 34.65 0.89
CA GLN A 253 28.69 35.88 0.61
C GLN A 253 28.15 35.88 -0.83
N ARG A 254 26.81 35.85 -0.97
CA ARG A 254 25.97 36.67 -1.89
C ARG A 254 24.66 35.95 -2.24
N LEU A 255 23.67 36.14 -1.37
CA LEU A 255 22.24 36.17 -1.72
C LEU A 255 21.74 37.57 -1.38
N ARG A 256 21.32 38.36 -2.38
CA ARG A 256 20.22 39.36 -2.34
C ARG A 256 20.22 40.26 -3.59
N ALA A 257 19.01 40.71 -3.94
CA ALA A 257 18.56 41.49 -5.11
C ALA A 257 18.29 40.63 -6.36
N ALA A 258 17.10 40.59 -6.99
CA ALA A 258 16.04 41.58 -7.03
C ALA A 258 14.64 40.92 -7.19
N ARG A 259 13.66 41.46 -6.45
CA ARG A 259 12.23 41.34 -6.73
C ARG A 259 11.71 42.71 -7.16
N GLY A 260 11.04 42.75 -8.31
CA GLY A 260 9.94 43.68 -8.59
C GLY A 260 10.26 44.98 -9.32
N ALA A 261 9.86 45.07 -10.60
CA ALA A 261 9.15 46.24 -11.13
C ALA A 261 8.51 45.91 -12.50
N ARG A 262 7.33 46.49 -12.73
CA ARG A 262 6.42 46.36 -13.86
C ARG A 262 6.91 47.14 -15.09
N ALA A 263 6.54 46.70 -16.30
CA ALA A 263 5.95 47.54 -17.37
C ALA A 263 5.74 46.76 -18.69
N ARG A 264 4.57 46.92 -19.32
CA ARG A 264 4.36 46.73 -20.78
C ARG A 264 4.83 47.99 -21.52
N PRO A 265 5.20 47.92 -22.81
CA PRO A 265 4.29 48.44 -23.85
C PRO A 265 4.31 47.67 -25.19
N ARG A 266 3.52 48.21 -26.14
CA ARG A 266 2.96 47.65 -27.38
C ARG A 266 3.87 47.80 -28.63
N ARG A 267 3.66 46.87 -29.59
CA ARG A 267 3.61 46.94 -31.09
C ARG A 267 4.70 47.65 -31.93
N GLY A 268 5.34 46.82 -32.80
CA GLY A 268 5.50 46.98 -34.28
C GLY A 268 6.85 47.52 -34.81
N PRO A 269 7.20 47.37 -36.12
CA PRO A 269 6.82 46.35 -37.11
C PRO A 269 7.97 45.85 -38.06
N ALA A 270 7.62 44.84 -38.89
CA ALA A 270 8.04 44.56 -40.28
C ALA A 270 9.42 43.94 -40.64
N GLY A 271 9.38 42.89 -41.49
CA GLY A 271 10.47 42.56 -42.42
C GLY A 271 10.59 41.11 -42.95
N ALA A 272 9.87 40.80 -44.05
CA ALA A 272 10.19 39.84 -45.12
C ALA A 272 10.04 38.28 -44.97
N LEU A 273 8.87 37.79 -45.43
CA LEU A 273 8.58 36.83 -46.56
C LEU A 273 9.71 35.88 -47.04
N GLY A 274 9.50 34.60 -47.43
CA GLY A 274 8.35 33.71 -47.75
C GLY A 274 8.93 32.39 -48.34
N PRO A 275 8.22 31.53 -49.14
CA PRO A 275 6.80 31.49 -49.50
C PRO A 275 6.16 30.06 -49.44
N ALA A 276 4.81 29.97 -49.54
CA ALA A 276 4.09 29.41 -50.71
C ALA A 276 2.69 28.80 -50.41
N ARG A 277 1.69 29.34 -51.14
CA ARG A 277 0.46 28.69 -51.69
C ARG A 277 -0.67 28.35 -50.68
N HIS A 278 -1.97 28.55 -50.92
CA HIS A 278 -2.78 28.73 -52.14
C HIS A 278 -4.14 29.42 -51.82
N ARG A 279 -4.52 30.40 -52.65
CA ARG A 279 -5.86 30.75 -53.23
C ARG A 279 -7.17 30.78 -52.40
N ALA A 280 -7.74 32.00 -52.30
CA ALA A 280 -8.99 32.51 -52.94
C ALA A 280 -10.36 31.83 -52.64
N ARG A 281 -11.53 32.49 -52.58
CA ARG A 281 -12.01 33.89 -52.71
C ARG A 281 -13.54 33.90 -52.38
N ARG A 282 -14.02 35.02 -51.80
CA ARG A 282 -15.27 35.81 -52.05
C ARG A 282 -16.67 35.14 -51.97
N ALA A 283 -17.58 35.63 -51.10
CA ALA A 283 -18.53 36.77 -51.23
C ALA A 283 -19.89 36.33 -51.84
N ALA A 284 -21.10 36.86 -51.58
CA ALA A 284 -21.62 38.03 -50.89
C ALA A 284 -23.16 37.91 -50.67
N ARG A 285 -23.67 38.64 -49.64
CA ARG A 285 -24.89 39.52 -49.61
C ARG A 285 -26.35 39.02 -49.82
N ARG A 286 -27.16 39.39 -48.79
CA ARG A 286 -28.52 40.04 -48.78
C ARG A 286 -29.72 39.15 -49.22
N ALA A 287 -30.96 39.23 -48.67
CA ALA A 287 -31.66 40.33 -47.99
C ALA A 287 -32.95 39.87 -47.23
N ARG A 288 -33.36 40.70 -46.25
CA ARG A 288 -34.73 41.14 -45.85
C ARG A 288 -35.75 40.21 -45.17
N GLY A 289 -36.36 40.75 -44.10
CA GLY A 289 -37.78 40.53 -43.74
C GLY A 289 -38.10 40.67 -42.25
N ALA A 290 -38.72 41.77 -41.84
CA ALA A 290 -39.04 42.16 -40.45
C ALA A 290 -40.48 41.81 -40.02
N ARG A 291 -40.77 41.81 -38.69
CA ARG A 291 -41.93 42.51 -38.08
C ARG A 291 -41.98 42.50 -36.53
N ALA A 292 -42.11 43.72 -35.99
CA ALA A 292 -43.05 44.20 -34.95
C ALA A 292 -42.89 43.92 -33.42
N ALA A 293 -42.42 44.98 -32.74
CA ALA A 293 -43.11 45.83 -31.72
C ALA A 293 -43.57 45.30 -30.33
N ALA A 294 -43.13 46.04 -29.30
CA ALA A 294 -43.50 46.07 -27.86
C ALA A 294 -44.76 46.98 -27.63
N PRO A 295 -45.22 47.45 -26.42
CA PRO A 295 -44.52 47.60 -25.12
C PRO A 295 -45.35 47.45 -23.81
N GLY A 296 -44.68 47.56 -22.66
CA GLY A 296 -45.31 47.78 -21.35
C GLY A 296 -44.30 48.10 -20.24
N ALA A 297 -44.18 49.37 -19.88
CA ALA A 297 -43.25 49.92 -18.88
C ALA A 297 -43.86 49.98 -17.47
N ARG A 298 -43.02 49.98 -16.42
CA ARG A 298 -42.95 51.00 -15.34
C ARG A 298 -41.97 50.56 -14.25
N GLY A 299 -40.98 51.42 -13.97
CA GLY A 299 -39.99 51.21 -12.90
C GLY A 299 -40.43 51.78 -11.55
N ARG A 300 -39.54 51.67 -10.55
CA ARG A 300 -39.18 52.74 -9.62
C ARG A 300 -38.05 52.29 -8.67
N ALA A 301 -37.28 53.29 -8.28
CA ALA A 301 -36.05 53.28 -7.53
C ALA A 301 -36.24 53.08 -6.01
N ALA A 302 -35.15 52.72 -5.32
CA ALA A 302 -34.85 53.00 -3.90
C ALA A 302 -34.86 54.54 -3.63
N PRO A 303 -34.82 55.09 -2.39
CA PRO A 303 -34.26 54.61 -1.10
C PRO A 303 -35.14 55.07 0.12
N PRO A 304 -34.70 55.45 1.35
CA PRO A 304 -33.42 55.35 2.09
C PRO A 304 -33.51 54.89 3.58
N ALA A 305 -32.34 54.89 4.24
CA ALA A 305 -32.09 54.62 5.65
C ALA A 305 -32.77 55.58 6.66
N ALA A 306 -32.98 55.10 7.89
CA ALA A 306 -33.12 55.94 9.09
C ALA A 306 -32.50 55.26 10.34
N ARG A 307 -32.09 56.13 11.25
CA ARG A 307 -31.14 55.96 12.35
C ARG A 307 -31.82 55.59 13.67
N GLY A 308 -31.04 54.98 14.56
CA GLY A 308 -30.87 55.46 15.95
C GLY A 308 -31.84 54.95 17.01
N HIS A 309 -31.32 54.24 18.01
CA HIS A 309 -31.34 54.70 19.41
C HIS A 309 -30.50 53.78 20.33
N ALA A 310 -29.41 54.35 20.85
CA ALA A 310 -28.99 54.17 22.23
C ALA A 310 -29.02 55.60 22.84
N PRO A 311 -29.22 55.80 24.16
CA PRO A 311 -28.04 55.70 25.05
C PRO A 311 -28.34 55.35 26.53
N ALA A 312 -27.28 54.99 27.25
CA ALA A 312 -26.82 55.59 28.52
C ALA A 312 -26.31 54.54 29.52
N GLY A 313 -25.11 54.81 30.08
CA GLY A 313 -24.60 54.05 31.23
C GLY A 313 -23.07 53.91 31.30
N ARG A 314 -22.32 55.02 31.26
CA ARG A 314 -20.89 55.04 31.66
C ARG A 314 -20.75 54.74 33.14
N ARG A 315 -19.73 53.96 33.55
CA ARG A 315 -18.89 54.29 34.71
C ARG A 315 -17.47 53.73 34.55
N ARG A 316 -16.52 54.58 34.93
CA ARG A 316 -15.07 54.47 34.78
C ARG A 316 -14.45 53.55 35.84
N GLY A 317 -13.36 52.90 35.45
CA GLY A 317 -12.08 52.96 36.16
C GLY A 317 -11.85 52.02 37.35
N SER A 318 -10.88 51.12 37.21
CA SER A 318 -9.67 51.09 38.04
C SER A 318 -8.82 49.85 37.75
N ARG A 319 -7.55 50.06 37.41
CA ARG A 319 -6.47 49.11 37.75
C ARG A 319 -6.14 49.35 39.22
N PRO A 320 -5.71 48.33 39.98
CA PRO A 320 -4.27 48.29 40.27
C PRO A 320 -3.63 46.89 40.43
N ARG A 321 -2.32 46.91 40.12
CA ARG A 321 -1.18 46.29 40.81
C ARG A 321 -0.83 44.80 40.65
N ARG A 322 0.35 44.65 40.03
CA ARG A 322 1.38 43.62 40.22
C ARG A 322 1.64 43.31 41.70
N ALA A 323 1.88 42.03 41.99
CA ALA A 323 2.83 41.60 43.00
C ALA A 323 3.72 40.52 42.38
N ALA A 324 5.03 40.72 42.51
CA ALA A 324 6.09 39.83 42.10
C ALA A 324 6.49 38.94 43.27
N ALA A 325 6.84 37.67 42.99
CA ALA A 325 7.81 36.91 43.77
C ALA A 325 8.25 35.68 42.94
N GLY A 326 9.51 35.67 42.49
CA GLY A 326 10.21 34.43 42.15
C GLY A 326 10.63 33.69 43.44
N PRO A 327 11.10 32.44 43.34
CA PRO A 327 12.55 32.28 43.25
C PRO A 327 13.08 31.08 42.43
N ARG A 328 14.25 31.33 41.84
CA ARG A 328 15.46 30.48 41.77
C ARG A 328 15.47 29.24 40.85
N HIS A 329 16.28 29.39 39.81
CA HIS A 329 17.02 28.33 39.12
C HIS A 329 17.67 27.34 40.12
N ARG A 330 17.43 26.05 39.90
CA ARG A 330 18.27 24.96 40.39
C ARG A 330 18.69 24.10 39.21
N ASP A 331 20.01 23.92 39.10
CA ASP A 331 20.69 23.02 38.20
C ASP A 331 20.17 21.58 38.35
N LEU A 332 19.75 20.96 37.24
CA LEU A 332 19.55 19.51 37.17
C LEU A 332 20.51 18.94 36.13
N ARG A 333 21.57 18.34 36.68
CA ARG A 333 22.60 17.57 35.98
C ARG A 333 22.02 16.26 35.43
N TRP A 334 22.46 15.90 34.23
CA TRP A 334 22.19 14.62 33.57
C TRP A 334 22.88 13.45 34.31
N PRO A 335 22.20 12.35 34.66
CA PRO A 335 22.85 11.20 35.28
C PRO A 335 23.65 10.38 34.25
N ARG A 336 24.90 10.07 34.59
CA ARG A 336 25.80 9.15 33.85
C ARG A 336 25.36 7.70 34.07
N PRO A 337 25.47 6.81 33.07
CA PRO A 337 25.14 5.40 33.25
C PRO A 337 26.16 4.66 34.12
N ALA A 338 25.64 3.80 34.99
CA ALA A 338 26.38 3.00 35.96
C ALA A 338 27.26 1.93 35.31
N ARG A 339 28.45 1.74 35.90
CA ARG A 339 29.44 0.70 35.57
C ARG A 339 28.91 -0.68 35.98
N ARG A 340 28.99 -1.66 35.07
CA ARG A 340 28.81 -3.09 35.38
C ARG A 340 30.01 -3.61 36.21
N PRO A 341 29.81 -4.47 37.22
CA PRO A 341 30.91 -5.08 37.94
C PRO A 341 31.49 -6.28 37.17
N ALA A 342 32.80 -6.46 37.35
CA ALA A 342 33.61 -7.52 36.77
C ALA A 342 33.26 -8.89 37.37
N LEU A 343 33.14 -9.91 36.52
CA LEU A 343 33.10 -11.31 36.94
C LEU A 343 34.53 -11.86 37.00
N ALA A 344 34.88 -12.32 38.20
CA ALA A 344 36.18 -12.83 38.56
C ALA A 344 36.49 -14.17 37.88
N ARG A 345 37.75 -14.30 37.46
CA ARG A 345 38.42 -15.56 37.15
C ARG A 345 38.59 -16.37 38.44
N ARG A 346 38.18 -17.64 38.44
CA ARG A 346 38.91 -18.72 39.13
C ARG A 346 38.85 -19.98 38.28
N GLY A 347 40.01 -20.38 37.80
CA GLY A 347 40.29 -21.74 37.34
C GLY A 347 40.80 -22.59 38.50
N HIS A 348 40.59 -23.90 38.36
CA HIS A 348 41.27 -25.07 38.92
C HIS A 348 40.20 -26.16 38.92
N GLY A 349 40.30 -27.30 38.24
CA GLY A 349 41.41 -27.93 37.56
C GLY A 349 41.28 -29.44 37.79
N ARG A 350 41.45 -30.23 36.72
CA ARG A 350 41.76 -31.68 36.73
C ARG A 350 40.61 -32.57 37.24
N ARG A 351 40.28 -33.74 36.66
CA ARG A 351 40.99 -34.65 35.77
C ARG A 351 40.01 -35.76 35.37
N ARG A 352 40.25 -36.31 34.17
CA ARG A 352 40.04 -37.70 33.71
C ARG A 352 38.66 -38.14 33.23
N GLU A 353 38.73 -38.65 31.99
CA GLU A 353 37.79 -39.48 31.25
C GLU A 353 37.36 -40.74 32.03
N PRO A 354 36.34 -41.46 31.54
CA PRO A 354 36.70 -42.57 30.64
C PRO A 354 35.81 -42.71 29.40
N ARG A 355 36.43 -43.20 28.32
CA ARG A 355 35.77 -43.92 27.23
C ARG A 355 35.22 -45.25 27.76
N ALA A 356 34.07 -45.71 27.24
CA ALA A 356 33.96 -47.06 26.67
C ALA A 356 32.58 -47.30 26.06
N ALA A 357 32.64 -48.03 24.95
CA ALA A 357 31.56 -48.60 24.16
C ALA A 357 30.77 -49.68 24.92
N GLY A 358 29.66 -50.10 24.32
CA GLY A 358 29.27 -51.52 24.37
C GLY A 358 27.81 -51.81 24.67
N ALA A 359 27.09 -52.15 23.60
CA ALA A 359 26.23 -53.33 23.50
C ALA A 359 25.03 -53.48 24.47
N ALA A 360 23.85 -53.30 23.87
CA ALA A 360 22.87 -54.37 23.63
C ALA A 360 22.27 -55.14 24.82
N ARG A 361 20.93 -55.03 24.89
CA ARG A 361 19.91 -56.11 25.01
C ARG A 361 18.97 -56.05 26.22
N HIS A 362 17.70 -56.19 25.83
CA HIS A 362 16.59 -56.91 26.47
C HIS A 362 15.80 -56.30 27.64
N ARG A 363 14.61 -55.82 27.25
CA ARG A 363 13.26 -56.28 27.66
C ARG A 363 12.92 -56.34 29.16
N ALA A 364 12.01 -55.42 29.51
CA ALA A 364 10.70 -55.64 30.14
C ALA A 364 10.63 -56.34 31.50
N ARG A 365 10.09 -55.64 32.51
CA ARG A 365 8.75 -55.92 33.08
C ARG A 365 8.33 -54.94 34.19
N ASP A 366 7.01 -54.73 34.22
CA ASP A 366 6.13 -54.48 35.37
C ASP A 366 6.05 -53.11 36.06
N ALA A 367 5.12 -52.31 35.55
CA ALA A 367 3.81 -51.97 36.14
C ALA A 367 3.68 -51.48 37.61
N ALA A 368 2.91 -50.37 37.68
CA ALA A 368 2.01 -49.93 38.76
C ALA A 368 2.69 -49.08 39.88
N ARG A 369 2.32 -47.83 40.17
CA ARG A 369 0.98 -47.25 40.38
C ARG A 369 1.00 -45.70 40.38
N ALA A 370 -0.10 -45.12 39.91
CA ALA A 370 -0.80 -43.95 40.46
C ALA A 370 -0.31 -42.49 40.22
N ARG A 371 -1.10 -41.82 39.35
CA ARG A 371 -1.67 -40.45 39.48
C ARG A 371 -0.78 -39.25 39.14
N GLY A 372 -0.99 -38.69 37.94
CA GLY A 372 -0.58 -37.34 37.57
C GLY A 372 -1.12 -36.93 36.19
N ARG A 373 -1.98 -35.90 36.17
CA ARG A 373 -2.69 -35.27 35.03
C ARG A 373 -1.86 -35.14 33.73
N PRO A 374 -2.43 -35.36 32.53
CA PRO A 374 -1.71 -35.09 31.28
C PRO A 374 -1.63 -33.58 31.00
N ARG A 375 -0.41 -33.06 30.91
CA ARG A 375 -0.11 -31.72 30.38
C ARG A 375 -0.35 -31.71 28.88
N ALA A 376 -1.06 -30.67 28.43
CA ALA A 376 -1.37 -30.39 27.04
C ALA A 376 -0.12 -30.36 26.15
N ARG A 377 -0.19 -31.05 25.01
CA ARG A 377 0.69 -30.84 23.87
C ARG A 377 0.32 -29.49 23.24
N HIS A 378 1.19 -28.50 23.38
CA HIS A 378 1.16 -27.35 22.49
C HIS A 378 1.56 -27.80 21.08
N ALA A 379 0.55 -28.01 20.24
CA ALA A 379 0.72 -27.96 18.80
C ALA A 379 1.22 -26.55 18.46
N ARG A 380 2.44 -26.46 17.89
CA ARG A 380 2.95 -25.23 17.29
C ARG A 380 2.03 -24.93 16.10
N GLY A 381 1.19 -23.91 16.24
CA GLY A 381 0.45 -23.33 15.14
C GLY A 381 1.41 -22.90 14.04
N GLY A 382 1.13 -23.34 12.80
CA GLY A 382 1.82 -22.86 11.62
C GLY A 382 1.57 -21.36 11.46
N LEU A 383 2.65 -20.60 11.28
CA LEU A 383 2.57 -19.20 10.90
C LEU A 383 2.41 -19.15 9.36
N GLY A 384 1.23 -18.72 8.93
CA GLY A 384 0.87 -18.49 7.54
C GLY A 384 1.76 -17.44 6.87
N GLY A 385 1.92 -17.59 5.55
CA GLY A 385 2.69 -16.70 4.70
C GLY A 385 2.17 -15.27 4.75
N ARG A 386 3.08 -14.30 4.90
CA ARG A 386 2.79 -12.88 4.69
C ARG A 386 2.90 -12.59 3.20
N VAL A 387 1.78 -12.58 2.50
CA VAL A 387 1.66 -11.97 1.17
C VAL A 387 1.85 -10.45 1.34
N SER A 388 2.55 -9.80 0.41
CA SER A 388 2.81 -8.36 0.49
C SER A 388 1.62 -7.55 -0.01
N HIS A 389 1.28 -6.43 0.66
CA HIS A 389 0.15 -5.57 0.27
C HIS A 389 0.21 -5.09 -1.20
N GLU A 390 1.39 -4.98 -1.81
CA GLU A 390 1.55 -4.61 -3.22
C GLU A 390 1.13 -5.72 -4.18
N GLU A 391 1.43 -6.99 -3.87
CA GLU A 391 0.99 -8.16 -4.65
C GLU A 391 -0.52 -8.36 -4.53
N ASP A 392 -1.07 -8.16 -3.32
CA ASP A 392 -2.52 -8.18 -3.09
C ASP A 392 -3.21 -7.10 -3.92
N THR A 393 -2.68 -5.88 -3.92
CA THR A 393 -3.23 -4.75 -4.67
C THR A 393 -3.22 -5.00 -6.18
N ALA A 394 -2.13 -5.57 -6.72
CA ALA A 394 -2.03 -5.93 -8.14
C ALA A 394 -2.96 -7.09 -8.52
N THR A 395 -3.09 -8.09 -7.65
CA THR A 395 -4.00 -9.22 -7.83
C THR A 395 -5.44 -8.73 -7.92
N VAL A 396 -5.87 -7.90 -6.97
CA VAL A 396 -7.21 -7.33 -6.95
C VAL A 396 -7.46 -6.49 -8.19
N ALA A 397 -6.52 -5.62 -8.60
CA ALA A 397 -6.67 -4.79 -9.80
C ALA A 397 -6.69 -5.61 -11.12
N GLY A 398 -6.17 -6.84 -11.11
CA GLY A 398 -6.29 -7.76 -12.24
C GLY A 398 -7.65 -8.45 -12.35
N ILE A 399 -8.41 -8.49 -11.26
CA ILE A 399 -9.73 -9.13 -11.19
C ILE A 399 -10.84 -8.07 -11.26
N VAL A 400 -10.77 -7.07 -10.40
CA VAL A 400 -11.66 -5.91 -10.35
C VAL A 400 -11.00 -4.79 -11.14
N ASP A 401 -11.47 -4.55 -12.37
CA ASP A 401 -10.96 -3.47 -13.22
C ASP A 401 -11.19 -2.10 -12.55
N PRO A 402 -10.12 -1.42 -12.10
CA PRO A 402 -10.26 -0.14 -11.41
C PRO A 402 -10.77 0.97 -12.34
N ALA A 403 -10.52 0.89 -13.66
CA ALA A 403 -11.00 1.90 -14.61
C ALA A 403 -12.51 1.80 -14.82
N ALA A 404 -13.02 0.59 -15.07
CA ALA A 404 -14.46 0.34 -15.20
C ALA A 404 -15.22 0.71 -13.91
N PHE A 405 -14.64 0.40 -12.75
CA PHE A 405 -15.21 0.74 -11.45
C PHE A 405 -15.21 2.25 -11.21
N ALA A 406 -14.10 2.94 -11.52
CA ALA A 406 -14.05 4.40 -11.41
C ALA A 406 -15.07 5.10 -12.31
N ASP A 407 -15.25 4.62 -13.55
CA ASP A 407 -16.24 5.18 -14.47
C ASP A 407 -17.69 4.90 -14.04
N LEU A 408 -17.97 3.75 -13.42
CA LEU A 408 -19.25 3.47 -12.78
C LEU A 408 -19.53 4.45 -11.63
N ILE A 409 -18.57 4.66 -10.72
CA ILE A 409 -18.74 5.58 -9.59
C ILE A 409 -18.91 7.03 -10.06
N ALA A 410 -17.99 7.52 -10.89
CA ALA A 410 -17.99 8.92 -11.30
C ALA A 410 -19.12 9.24 -12.30
N GLY A 411 -19.46 8.31 -13.19
CA GLY A 411 -20.46 8.50 -14.23
C GLY A 411 -21.89 8.22 -13.76
N TYR A 412 -22.12 7.09 -13.09
CA TYR A 412 -23.47 6.64 -12.75
C TYR A 412 -23.85 6.95 -11.30
N CYS A 413 -22.94 6.74 -10.33
CA CYS A 413 -23.30 6.91 -8.92
C CYS A 413 -23.31 8.39 -8.52
N LEU A 414 -22.27 9.12 -8.89
CA LEU A 414 -22.12 10.54 -8.53
C LEU A 414 -22.58 11.51 -9.62
N GLU A 415 -22.77 11.04 -10.85
CA GLU A 415 -23.17 11.84 -12.02
C GLU A 415 -22.35 13.15 -12.08
N VAL A 416 -21.02 13.01 -12.11
CA VAL A 416 -20.09 14.16 -12.03
C VAL A 416 -20.20 15.04 -13.26
N GLU A 417 -20.41 16.33 -13.04
CA GLU A 417 -20.49 17.36 -14.07
C GLU A 417 -19.24 18.28 -14.06
N PRO A 418 -18.99 19.03 -15.16
CA PRO A 418 -17.89 19.99 -15.22
C PRO A 418 -17.86 20.97 -14.04
N HIS A 419 -16.66 21.25 -13.56
CA HIS A 419 -16.36 22.20 -12.48
C HIS A 419 -16.87 21.81 -11.08
N GLN A 420 -17.46 20.63 -10.91
CA GLN A 420 -17.85 20.11 -9.60
C GLN A 420 -16.63 19.63 -8.79
N GLN A 421 -16.66 19.85 -7.48
CA GLN A 421 -15.67 19.36 -6.53
C GLN A 421 -16.12 18.05 -5.89
N VAL A 422 -15.29 17.02 -6.07
CA VAL A 422 -15.61 15.65 -5.63
C VAL A 422 -14.54 15.16 -4.67
N THR A 423 -14.93 14.80 -3.45
CA THR A 423 -14.00 14.18 -2.49
C THR A 423 -14.01 12.67 -2.61
N VAL A 424 -12.83 12.08 -2.71
CA VAL A 424 -12.62 10.62 -2.72
C VAL A 424 -11.87 10.24 -1.46
N ARG A 425 -12.51 9.45 -0.58
CA ARG A 425 -11.94 9.01 0.70
C ARG A 425 -11.63 7.51 0.67
N SER A 426 -10.43 7.13 1.05
CA SER A 426 -10.06 5.71 1.23
C SER A 426 -8.72 5.58 1.96
N THR A 427 -8.18 4.36 2.00
CA THR A 427 -6.83 4.05 2.47
C THR A 427 -5.87 3.90 1.28
N THR A 428 -4.59 3.72 1.57
CA THR A 428 -3.58 3.39 0.55
C THR A 428 -3.83 2.05 -0.16
N LEU A 429 -4.64 1.14 0.41
CA LEU A 429 -4.90 -0.18 -0.19
C LEU A 429 -5.80 -0.10 -1.44
N ALA A 430 -6.60 0.97 -1.58
CA ALA A 430 -7.40 1.21 -2.77
C ALA A 430 -6.66 2.02 -3.85
N ALA A 431 -5.34 2.17 -3.76
CA ALA A 431 -4.56 3.06 -4.64
C ALA A 431 -4.87 2.89 -6.16
N PRO A 432 -5.03 1.69 -6.72
CA PRO A 432 -5.38 1.54 -8.13
C PRO A 432 -6.71 2.21 -8.48
N LEU A 433 -7.76 1.99 -7.68
CA LEU A 433 -9.07 2.62 -7.88
C LEU A 433 -9.01 4.13 -7.63
N LEU A 434 -8.25 4.60 -6.66
CA LEU A 434 -8.13 6.04 -6.37
C LEU A 434 -7.53 6.82 -7.55
N LEU A 435 -6.52 6.26 -8.21
CA LEU A 435 -5.91 6.86 -9.39
C LEU A 435 -6.87 6.87 -10.58
N GLU A 436 -7.63 5.79 -10.76
CA GLU A 436 -8.64 5.73 -11.82
C GLU A 436 -9.86 6.63 -11.53
N LEU A 437 -10.28 6.80 -10.27
CA LEU A 437 -11.29 7.78 -9.87
C LEU A 437 -10.80 9.21 -10.15
N GLN A 438 -9.54 9.50 -9.85
CA GLN A 438 -8.93 10.78 -10.21
C GLN A 438 -9.01 11.01 -11.72
N ARG A 439 -8.63 10.01 -12.54
CA ARG A 439 -8.76 10.10 -14.01
C ARG A 439 -10.21 10.35 -14.42
N ALA A 440 -11.15 9.52 -13.95
CA ALA A 440 -12.55 9.55 -14.36
C ALA A 440 -13.21 10.90 -14.02
N ILE A 441 -12.88 11.49 -12.86
CA ILE A 441 -13.37 12.81 -12.45
C ILE A 441 -12.74 13.91 -13.31
N LEU A 442 -11.43 13.88 -13.56
CA LEU A 442 -10.74 14.88 -14.39
C LEU A 442 -11.22 14.88 -15.85
N GLN A 443 -11.49 13.71 -16.41
CA GLN A 443 -12.03 13.57 -17.78
C GLN A 443 -13.44 14.16 -17.91
N ARG A 444 -14.17 14.29 -16.80
CA ARG A 444 -15.48 14.95 -16.71
C ARG A 444 -15.36 16.44 -16.33
N GLU A 445 -14.15 16.99 -16.38
CA GLU A 445 -13.83 18.38 -16.00
C GLU A 445 -14.15 18.71 -14.53
N GLY A 446 -14.29 17.68 -13.68
CA GLY A 446 -14.45 17.81 -12.24
C GLY A 446 -13.10 17.99 -11.53
N TRP A 447 -13.16 18.46 -10.28
CA TRP A 447 -12.01 18.64 -9.41
C TRP A 447 -11.96 17.52 -8.35
N PRO A 448 -11.06 16.52 -8.48
CA PRO A 448 -10.92 15.47 -7.49
C PRO A 448 -10.11 15.93 -6.27
N LEU A 449 -10.61 15.64 -5.07
CA LEU A 449 -9.97 15.86 -3.78
C LEU A 449 -9.73 14.51 -3.10
N LEU A 450 -8.54 13.95 -3.28
CA LEU A 450 -8.17 12.68 -2.66
C LEU A 450 -7.86 12.89 -1.16
N ARG A 451 -8.54 12.13 -0.30
CA ARG A 451 -8.32 12.04 1.14
C ARG A 451 -7.90 10.61 1.48
N VAL A 452 -6.59 10.37 1.44
CA VAL A 452 -6.01 9.04 1.62
C VAL A 452 -5.49 8.90 3.05
N GLU A 453 -5.98 7.89 3.75
CA GLU A 453 -5.57 7.56 5.11
C GLU A 453 -4.47 6.48 5.08
N LEU A 454 -3.48 6.61 5.97
CA LEU A 454 -2.43 5.59 6.13
C LEU A 454 -2.92 4.44 7.03
N PRO A 455 -2.44 3.20 6.81
CA PRO A 455 -2.66 2.08 7.73
C PRO A 455 -2.39 2.47 9.19
N GLY A 456 -3.30 2.11 10.10
CA GLY A 456 -3.22 2.46 11.52
C GLY A 456 -3.51 3.92 11.90
N GLN A 457 -3.69 4.85 10.95
CA GLN A 457 -3.92 6.28 11.23
C GLN A 457 -5.16 6.50 12.12
N THR A 458 -6.26 5.81 11.84
CA THR A 458 -7.51 5.95 12.60
C THR A 458 -7.37 5.42 14.02
N ARG A 459 -6.74 4.26 14.20
CA ARG A 459 -6.46 3.71 15.53
C ARG A 459 -5.55 4.65 16.34
N GLY A 460 -4.44 5.09 15.74
CA GLY A 460 -3.50 6.01 16.39
C GLY A 460 -4.14 7.34 16.80
N TYR A 461 -5.11 7.85 16.03
CA TYR A 461 -5.89 9.01 16.44
C TYR A 461 -6.63 8.75 17.76
N TYR A 462 -7.39 7.65 17.89
CA TYR A 462 -8.16 7.38 19.12
C TYR A 462 -7.30 7.01 20.33
N GLU A 463 -6.13 6.39 20.10
CA GLU A 463 -5.19 6.07 21.17
C GLU A 463 -4.55 7.33 21.76
N HIS A 464 -4.28 8.35 20.94
CA HIS A 464 -3.50 9.52 21.34
C HIS A 464 -4.29 10.84 21.41
N ALA A 465 -5.52 10.90 20.91
CA ALA A 465 -6.34 12.12 20.94
C ALA A 465 -6.60 12.58 22.38
N ALA A 466 -6.34 13.86 22.62
CA ALA A 466 -6.76 14.54 23.85
C ALA A 466 -8.29 14.73 23.85
N ASP A 467 -8.86 14.92 25.04
CA ASP A 467 -10.32 15.08 25.21
C ASP A 467 -10.92 16.15 24.30
N TRP A 468 -10.31 17.33 24.21
CA TRP A 468 -10.80 18.41 23.35
C TRP A 468 -10.78 18.05 21.86
N GLN A 469 -9.89 17.15 21.43
CA GLN A 469 -9.83 16.68 20.03
C GLN A 469 -10.90 15.63 19.73
N LEU A 470 -11.45 14.98 20.75
CA LEU A 470 -12.59 14.06 20.64
C LEU A 470 -13.92 14.81 20.69
N ASP A 471 -13.97 15.95 21.38
CA ASP A 471 -15.17 16.76 21.54
C ASP A 471 -15.32 17.88 20.49
N ASP A 472 -14.32 18.04 19.61
CA ASP A 472 -14.31 19.02 18.53
C ASP A 472 -13.77 18.41 17.22
N PHE A 473 -13.79 19.18 16.13
CA PHE A 473 -13.26 18.79 14.83
C PHE A 473 -12.62 19.98 14.09
N PRO A 474 -11.66 19.74 13.19
CA PRO A 474 -11.09 20.80 12.37
C PRO A 474 -12.16 21.52 11.52
N GLN A 475 -12.28 22.84 11.67
CA GLN A 475 -13.28 23.64 10.94
C GLN A 475 -13.10 23.57 9.40
N LEU A 476 -11.90 23.22 8.94
CA LEU A 476 -11.63 22.95 7.53
C LEU A 476 -12.50 21.80 6.99
N THR A 477 -12.70 20.74 7.77
CA THR A 477 -13.50 19.57 7.37
C THR A 477 -14.98 19.93 7.17
N LEU A 478 -15.54 20.79 8.02
CA LEU A 478 -16.90 21.29 7.84
C LEU A 478 -17.02 22.23 6.64
N THR A 479 -15.99 23.06 6.42
CA THR A 479 -15.95 23.95 5.24
C THR A 479 -15.92 23.14 3.95
N GLU A 480 -15.12 22.09 3.90
CA GLU A 480 -15.06 21.14 2.81
C GLU A 480 -16.42 20.47 2.59
N ALA A 481 -17.00 19.82 3.60
CA ALA A 481 -18.32 19.18 3.49
C ALA A 481 -19.42 20.13 2.95
N LYS A 482 -19.38 21.41 3.33
CA LYS A 482 -20.34 22.42 2.83
C LYS A 482 -20.10 22.82 1.37
N LYS A 483 -18.83 22.86 0.93
CA LYS A 483 -18.43 23.36 -0.40
C LYS A 483 -18.34 22.30 -1.49
N LEU A 484 -18.27 21.03 -1.13
CA LEU A 484 -18.28 19.93 -2.08
C LEU A 484 -19.62 19.80 -2.79
N ASP A 485 -19.57 19.25 -4.00
CA ASP A 485 -20.75 18.89 -4.78
C ASP A 485 -21.08 17.40 -4.60
N ALA A 486 -20.05 16.56 -4.51
CA ALA A 486 -20.20 15.13 -4.28
C ALA A 486 -19.06 14.52 -3.43
N THR A 487 -19.30 13.33 -2.87
CA THR A 487 -18.27 12.56 -2.18
C THR A 487 -18.42 11.06 -2.42
N VAL A 488 -17.29 10.35 -2.49
CA VAL A 488 -17.26 8.89 -2.42
C VAL A 488 -16.34 8.42 -1.30
N ALA A 489 -16.79 7.41 -0.56
CA ALA A 489 -15.98 6.67 0.39
C ALA A 489 -15.77 5.25 -0.12
N ILE A 490 -14.51 4.86 -0.35
CA ILE A 490 -14.13 3.49 -0.69
C ILE A 490 -13.56 2.85 0.56
N GLN A 491 -14.24 1.85 1.10
CA GLN A 491 -13.78 1.05 2.23
C GLN A 491 -12.69 0.08 1.77
N ALA A 492 -11.50 0.20 2.35
CA ALA A 492 -10.36 -0.65 2.04
C ALA A 492 -9.49 -0.86 3.29
N PRO A 493 -10.03 -1.47 4.35
CA PRO A 493 -9.33 -1.61 5.61
C PRO A 493 -8.13 -2.56 5.49
N ASP A 494 -7.03 -2.19 6.12
CA ASP A 494 -5.90 -3.07 6.40
C ASP A 494 -6.22 -4.07 7.51
N ASP A 495 -7.11 -3.69 8.43
CA ASP A 495 -7.61 -4.53 9.52
C ASP A 495 -9.07 -4.17 9.84
N VAL A 496 -9.99 -5.11 9.64
CA VAL A 496 -11.42 -4.95 9.99
C VAL A 496 -11.66 -4.86 11.50
N HIS A 497 -10.68 -5.28 12.31
CA HIS A 497 -10.69 -5.20 13.77
C HIS A 497 -9.85 -4.04 14.32
N ALA A 498 -9.43 -3.09 13.47
CA ALA A 498 -8.48 -2.03 13.86
C ALA A 498 -8.90 -1.22 15.10
N LEU A 499 -10.21 -1.06 15.34
CA LEU A 499 -10.75 -0.31 16.48
C LEU A 499 -11.12 -1.19 17.69
N GLN A 500 -10.96 -2.51 17.58
CA GLN A 500 -11.24 -3.43 18.67
C GLN A 500 -10.32 -3.15 19.87
N GLY A 501 -10.90 -3.16 21.06
CA GLY A 501 -10.20 -2.88 22.33
C GLY A 501 -10.01 -1.39 22.65
N LEU A 502 -10.44 -0.47 21.78
CA LEU A 502 -10.49 0.96 22.12
C LEU A 502 -11.69 1.27 23.01
N ASP A 503 -11.56 2.32 23.83
CA ASP A 503 -12.63 2.82 24.69
C ASP A 503 -13.83 3.31 23.84
N PRO A 504 -15.01 2.64 23.93
CA PRO A 504 -16.20 3.02 23.17
C PRO A 504 -16.64 4.48 23.40
N GLN A 505 -16.38 5.04 24.59
CA GLN A 505 -16.75 6.43 24.90
C GLN A 505 -15.96 7.42 24.04
N LYS A 506 -14.69 7.15 23.74
CA LYS A 506 -13.89 7.99 22.83
C LYS A 506 -14.46 8.01 21.42
N LEU A 507 -14.88 6.85 20.90
CA LEU A 507 -15.47 6.73 19.57
C LEU A 507 -16.80 7.49 19.50
N MET A 508 -17.66 7.32 20.51
CA MET A 508 -18.94 8.01 20.60
C MET A 508 -18.79 9.54 20.67
N ARG A 509 -17.85 10.04 21.47
CA ARG A 509 -17.56 11.49 21.58
C ARG A 509 -17.14 12.07 20.24
N ALA A 510 -16.16 11.46 19.57
CA ALA A 510 -15.71 11.90 18.25
C ALA A 510 -16.81 11.85 17.18
N ARG A 511 -17.66 10.82 17.20
CA ARG A 511 -18.81 10.70 16.28
C ARG A 511 -19.82 11.82 16.53
N ARG A 512 -20.15 12.10 17.79
CA ARG A 512 -21.06 13.18 18.18
C ARG A 512 -20.51 14.55 17.77
N ALA A 513 -19.24 14.82 18.08
CA ALA A 513 -18.59 16.08 17.71
C ALA A 513 -18.66 16.33 16.20
N ARG A 514 -18.42 15.30 15.38
CA ARG A 514 -18.44 15.39 13.90
C ARG A 514 -19.84 15.37 13.28
N GLY A 515 -20.92 15.34 14.07
CA GLY A 515 -22.31 15.38 13.59
C GLY A 515 -22.58 16.44 12.53
N PRO A 516 -22.19 17.72 12.74
CA PRO A 516 -22.39 18.79 11.74
C PRO A 516 -21.70 18.54 10.39
N VAL A 517 -20.55 17.86 10.39
CA VAL A 517 -19.83 17.48 9.16
C VAL A 517 -20.61 16.39 8.42
N SER A 518 -21.09 15.38 9.16
CA SER A 518 -21.92 14.31 8.61
C SER A 518 -23.19 14.86 7.98
N GLU A 519 -23.92 15.72 8.70
CA GLU A 519 -25.14 16.38 8.20
C GLU A 519 -24.89 17.21 6.94
N ALA A 520 -23.78 17.97 6.89
CA ALA A 520 -23.43 18.74 5.71
C ALA A 520 -23.10 17.84 4.51
N THR A 521 -22.44 16.70 4.76
CA THR A 521 -22.05 15.73 3.72
C THR A 521 -23.27 14.99 3.16
N MET A 522 -24.20 14.56 4.02
CA MET A 522 -25.40 13.83 3.60
C MET A 522 -26.38 14.66 2.75
N LYS A 523 -26.22 15.99 2.72
CA LYS A 523 -26.96 16.89 1.81
C LYS A 523 -26.39 16.94 0.39
N LYS A 524 -25.25 16.30 0.15
CA LYS A 524 -24.57 16.24 -1.16
C LYS A 524 -24.88 14.91 -1.84
N ARG A 525 -24.52 14.78 -3.12
CA ARG A 525 -24.45 13.45 -3.74
C ARG A 525 -23.34 12.67 -3.06
N TRP A 526 -23.64 11.48 -2.58
CA TRP A 526 -22.65 10.64 -1.90
C TRP A 526 -22.77 9.21 -2.35
N CYS A 527 -21.64 8.52 -2.40
CA CYS A 527 -21.56 7.09 -2.67
C CYS A 527 -20.65 6.42 -1.64
N THR A 528 -21.02 5.25 -1.13
CA THR A 528 -20.13 4.36 -0.40
C THR A 528 -19.92 3.09 -1.18
N SER A 529 -18.68 2.61 -1.21
CA SER A 529 -18.33 1.36 -1.84
C SER A 529 -17.15 0.70 -1.14
N LEU A 530 -16.71 -0.43 -1.65
CA LEU A 530 -15.66 -1.25 -1.05
C LEU A 530 -14.66 -1.69 -2.12
N TRP A 531 -13.38 -1.65 -1.76
CA TRP A 531 -12.30 -2.24 -2.53
C TRP A 531 -11.81 -3.52 -1.82
N PRO A 532 -11.66 -4.66 -2.51
CA PRO A 532 -11.22 -5.89 -1.87
C PRO A 532 -9.87 -5.75 -1.16
N THR A 533 -9.78 -6.24 0.07
CA THR A 533 -8.52 -6.34 0.83
C THR A 533 -8.39 -7.72 1.45
N ALA A 534 -7.16 -8.12 1.78
CA ALA A 534 -6.91 -9.40 2.44
C ALA A 534 -7.66 -9.53 3.77
N SER A 535 -7.80 -8.44 4.53
CA SER A 535 -8.54 -8.46 5.80
C SER A 535 -10.04 -8.71 5.61
N LEU A 536 -10.65 -8.14 4.56
CA LEU A 536 -12.05 -8.38 4.23
C LEU A 536 -12.26 -9.81 3.73
N ALA A 537 -11.37 -10.30 2.86
CA ALA A 537 -11.41 -11.67 2.37
C ALA A 537 -11.32 -12.69 3.52
N ALA A 538 -10.38 -12.47 4.46
CA ALA A 538 -10.25 -13.30 5.65
C ALA A 538 -11.51 -13.28 6.53
N GLY A 539 -12.11 -12.10 6.74
CA GLY A 539 -13.38 -11.95 7.47
C GLY A 539 -14.54 -12.70 6.81
N ALA A 540 -14.56 -12.75 5.47
CA ALA A 540 -15.53 -13.51 4.70
C ALA A 540 -15.23 -15.03 4.62
N GLY A 541 -14.11 -15.49 5.20
CA GLY A 541 -13.68 -16.88 5.08
C GLY A 541 -13.24 -17.29 3.67
N MET A 542 -12.77 -16.33 2.86
CA MET A 542 -12.40 -16.51 1.45
C MET A 542 -10.92 -16.21 1.20
N SER A 543 -10.38 -16.75 0.10
CA SER A 543 -9.14 -16.20 -0.46
C SER A 543 -9.36 -14.81 -1.06
N LEU A 544 -8.29 -14.01 -1.19
CA LEU A 544 -8.38 -12.68 -1.79
C LEU A 544 -8.92 -12.71 -3.23
N THR A 545 -8.54 -13.71 -4.02
CA THR A 545 -9.01 -13.91 -5.39
C THR A 545 -10.50 -14.21 -5.45
N GLU A 546 -10.98 -15.10 -4.58
CA GLU A 546 -12.41 -15.44 -4.49
C GLU A 546 -13.23 -14.22 -4.06
N PHE A 547 -12.77 -13.51 -3.03
CA PHE A 547 -13.46 -12.31 -2.54
C PHE A 547 -13.46 -11.19 -3.59
N ALA A 548 -12.35 -10.97 -4.30
CA ALA A 548 -12.29 -9.99 -5.39
C ALA A 548 -13.22 -10.37 -6.56
N THR A 549 -13.33 -11.67 -6.88
CA THR A 549 -14.26 -12.16 -7.92
C THR A 549 -15.72 -11.98 -7.49
N PHE A 550 -16.03 -12.26 -6.23
CA PHE A 550 -17.33 -11.97 -5.64
C PHE A 550 -17.68 -10.49 -5.72
N VAL A 551 -16.77 -9.60 -5.29
CA VAL A 551 -16.98 -8.14 -5.35
C VAL A 551 -17.17 -7.68 -6.81
N ARG A 552 -16.42 -8.22 -7.77
CA ARG A 552 -16.59 -7.93 -9.20
C ARG A 552 -18.00 -8.25 -9.68
N GLY A 553 -18.52 -9.43 -9.34
CA GLY A 553 -19.86 -9.88 -9.71
C GLY A 553 -20.96 -9.06 -9.03
N ALA A 554 -20.80 -8.76 -7.74
CA ALA A 554 -21.73 -7.93 -6.98
C ALA A 554 -21.86 -6.50 -7.54
N LEU A 555 -20.76 -5.95 -8.06
CA LEU A 555 -20.70 -4.62 -8.70
C LEU A 555 -21.15 -4.62 -10.17
N PHE A 556 -21.47 -5.79 -10.75
CA PHE A 556 -21.77 -5.98 -12.17
C PHE A 556 -20.65 -5.56 -13.14
N LEU A 557 -19.40 -5.59 -12.69
CA LEU A 557 -18.23 -5.22 -13.52
C LEU A 557 -17.90 -6.27 -14.57
N ASP A 558 -18.46 -7.48 -14.45
CA ASP A 558 -18.30 -8.59 -15.39
C ASP A 558 -19.45 -8.71 -16.41
N ARG A 559 -20.42 -7.79 -16.39
CA ARG A 559 -21.57 -7.83 -17.30
C ARG A 559 -21.16 -7.44 -18.73
N PRO A 560 -21.51 -8.24 -19.76
CA PRO A 560 -21.10 -7.98 -21.15
C PRO A 560 -21.57 -6.63 -21.71
N ALA A 561 -22.75 -6.16 -21.31
CA ALA A 561 -23.29 -4.86 -21.72
C ALA A 561 -22.63 -3.67 -21.00
N GLY A 562 -21.72 -3.94 -20.06
CA GLY A 562 -21.10 -2.97 -19.18
C GLY A 562 -21.89 -2.73 -17.89
N PRO A 563 -21.23 -2.25 -16.82
CA PRO A 563 -21.83 -2.16 -15.49
C PRO A 563 -22.99 -1.16 -15.44
N VAL A 564 -22.90 -0.02 -16.12
CA VAL A 564 -23.96 1.01 -16.11
C VAL A 564 -25.26 0.49 -16.73
N ALA A 565 -25.18 -0.27 -17.83
CA ALA A 565 -26.35 -0.87 -18.44
C ALA A 565 -27.03 -1.88 -17.50
N ALA A 566 -26.24 -2.71 -16.81
CA ALA A 566 -26.74 -3.68 -15.84
C ALA A 566 -27.38 -3.04 -14.61
N TRP A 567 -26.80 -1.96 -14.07
CA TRP A 567 -27.42 -1.20 -12.96
C TRP A 567 -28.72 -0.50 -13.38
N ASN A 568 -28.77 0.05 -14.60
CA ASN A 568 -30.02 0.57 -15.15
C ASN A 568 -31.07 -0.53 -15.29
N GLU A 569 -30.71 -1.71 -15.80
CA GLU A 569 -31.63 -2.86 -15.90
C GLU A 569 -32.17 -3.27 -14.53
N LEU A 570 -31.30 -3.37 -13.52
CA LEU A 570 -31.72 -3.64 -12.14
C LEU A 570 -32.67 -2.55 -11.62
N GLY A 571 -32.38 -1.28 -11.87
CA GLY A 571 -33.24 -0.16 -11.49
C GLY A 571 -34.64 -0.26 -12.10
N HIS A 572 -34.75 -0.59 -13.39
CA HIS A 572 -36.05 -0.81 -14.04
C HIS A 572 -36.79 -2.02 -13.45
N PHE A 573 -36.08 -3.10 -13.15
CA PHE A 573 -36.64 -4.26 -12.48
C PHE A 573 -37.18 -3.90 -11.08
N GLN A 574 -36.41 -3.15 -10.29
CA GLN A 574 -36.83 -2.63 -8.99
C GLN A 574 -38.05 -1.71 -9.09
N ASP A 575 -38.14 -0.86 -10.11
CA ASP A 575 -39.32 -0.02 -10.36
C ASP A 575 -40.58 -0.87 -10.64
N GLN A 576 -40.45 -1.97 -11.38
CA GLN A 576 -41.56 -2.90 -11.62
C GLN A 576 -42.02 -3.55 -10.31
N LEU A 577 -41.08 -3.99 -9.48
CA LEU A 577 -41.35 -4.53 -8.16
C LEU A 577 -42.07 -3.51 -7.26
N ILE A 578 -41.57 -2.26 -7.23
CA ILE A 578 -42.17 -1.17 -6.47
C ILE A 578 -43.62 -0.91 -6.92
N ARG A 579 -43.87 -0.82 -8.23
CA ARG A 579 -45.23 -0.60 -8.76
C ARG A 579 -46.23 -1.68 -8.30
N ARG A 580 -45.75 -2.90 -8.13
CA ARG A 580 -46.58 -4.04 -7.69
C ARG A 580 -46.79 -4.06 -6.18
N VAL A 581 -45.77 -3.75 -5.38
CA VAL A 581 -45.85 -3.84 -3.91
C VAL A 581 -46.35 -2.53 -3.25
N ALA A 582 -46.18 -1.37 -3.89
CA ALA A 582 -46.57 -0.08 -3.31
C ALA A 582 -48.07 0.05 -2.97
N PRO A 583 -49.02 -0.54 -3.74
CA PRO A 583 -50.43 -0.53 -3.39
C PRO A 583 -50.78 -1.41 -2.18
N ALA A 584 -49.89 -2.34 -1.80
CA ALA A 584 -50.20 -3.36 -0.80
C ALA A 584 -50.47 -2.74 0.58
N SER A 585 -51.37 -3.37 1.33
CA SER A 585 -51.68 -2.95 2.69
C SER A 585 -50.85 -3.69 3.73
N GLU A 586 -50.64 -4.99 3.53
CA GLU A 586 -49.91 -5.92 4.40
C GLU A 586 -48.85 -6.69 3.61
N ILE A 587 -47.70 -6.89 4.24
CA ILE A 587 -46.67 -7.83 3.82
C ILE A 587 -46.59 -8.96 4.85
N ARG A 588 -46.46 -10.19 4.38
CA ARG A 588 -46.18 -11.35 5.23
C ARG A 588 -44.94 -12.08 4.74
N ILE A 589 -44.02 -12.32 5.66
CA ILE A 589 -42.77 -13.06 5.48
C ILE A 589 -42.94 -14.44 6.11
N GLU A 590 -42.75 -15.49 5.34
CA GLU A 590 -42.84 -16.88 5.78
C GLU A 590 -41.53 -17.62 5.43
N ALA A 591 -40.92 -18.30 6.39
CA ALA A 591 -39.75 -19.15 6.21
C ALA A 591 -39.66 -20.15 7.38
N PRO A 592 -38.76 -21.15 7.37
CA PRO A 592 -38.54 -22.00 8.54
C PRO A 592 -38.24 -21.17 9.80
N GLY A 593 -39.15 -21.21 10.79
CA GLY A 593 -39.03 -20.41 12.01
C GLY A 593 -39.42 -18.92 11.87
N THR A 594 -40.09 -18.56 10.78
CA THR A 594 -40.55 -17.19 10.50
C THR A 594 -41.99 -17.18 10.00
N ASP A 595 -42.84 -16.41 10.67
CA ASP A 595 -44.16 -15.96 10.21
C ASP A 595 -44.38 -14.56 10.77
N LEU A 596 -44.01 -13.55 9.99
CA LEU A 596 -44.08 -12.14 10.38
C LEU A 596 -45.02 -11.38 9.45
N ARG A 597 -45.98 -10.68 10.02
CA ARG A 597 -46.88 -9.75 9.31
C ARG A 597 -46.56 -8.32 9.69
N LEU A 598 -46.62 -7.43 8.70
CA LEU A 598 -46.39 -5.99 8.89
C LEU A 598 -47.21 -5.19 7.87
N LYS A 599 -47.67 -4.00 8.26
CA LYS A 599 -48.46 -3.13 7.38
C LYS A 599 -47.54 -2.12 6.69
N VAL A 600 -47.82 -1.87 5.41
CA VAL A 600 -47.06 -0.93 4.56
C VAL A 600 -47.96 0.07 3.82
N LYS A 601 -49.29 0.02 4.04
CA LYS A 601 -50.26 0.89 3.35
C LYS A 601 -49.85 2.36 3.40
N GLY A 602 -49.72 2.97 2.22
CA GLY A 602 -49.41 4.41 2.08
C GLY A 602 -47.98 4.80 2.41
N ARG A 603 -47.07 3.84 2.56
CA ARG A 603 -45.62 4.10 2.73
C ARG A 603 -44.93 4.33 1.39
N GLY A 604 -43.87 5.12 1.42
CA GLY A 604 -42.98 5.29 0.27
C GLY A 604 -42.07 4.07 0.12
N TRP A 605 -41.95 3.56 -1.10
CA TRP A 605 -40.99 2.52 -1.45
C TRP A 605 -39.84 3.15 -2.23
N VAL A 606 -38.62 2.83 -1.84
CA VAL A 606 -37.40 3.42 -2.39
C VAL A 606 -36.68 2.39 -3.23
N ASN A 607 -36.24 2.85 -4.39
CA ASN A 607 -35.39 2.09 -5.30
C ASN A 607 -33.93 2.32 -4.92
N SER A 608 -33.21 1.26 -4.55
CA SER A 608 -31.77 1.32 -4.30
C SER A 608 -31.01 0.69 -5.47
N ASP A 609 -30.72 1.50 -6.49
CA ASP A 609 -30.18 1.11 -7.79
C ASP A 609 -28.66 1.30 -7.94
N GLY A 610 -27.94 1.62 -6.87
CA GLY A 610 -26.48 1.79 -6.94
C GLY A 610 -25.97 3.22 -6.77
N LYS A 611 -26.87 4.22 -6.71
CA LYS A 611 -26.45 5.62 -6.63
C LYS A 611 -25.79 6.02 -5.29
N ARG A 612 -26.29 5.49 -4.16
CA ARG A 612 -25.79 5.79 -2.81
C ARG A 612 -24.89 4.69 -2.24
N ASN A 613 -25.33 3.44 -2.33
CA ASN A 613 -24.53 2.27 -1.97
C ASN A 613 -24.06 1.59 -3.26
N MET A 614 -22.82 1.13 -3.32
CA MET A 614 -22.29 0.38 -4.47
C MET A 614 -21.42 -0.77 -3.94
N PRO A 615 -21.79 -2.05 -4.10
CA PRO A 615 -23.01 -2.51 -4.76
C PRO A 615 -24.27 -2.09 -3.99
N SER A 616 -25.38 -2.17 -4.68
CA SER A 616 -26.73 -2.02 -4.14
C SER A 616 -27.59 -3.21 -4.59
N GLY A 617 -28.90 -3.09 -4.46
CA GLY A 617 -29.89 -3.99 -5.02
C GLY A 617 -30.88 -4.41 -3.96
N GLU A 618 -31.75 -3.47 -3.61
CA GLU A 618 -32.94 -3.76 -2.83
C GLU A 618 -34.09 -2.84 -3.25
N VAL A 619 -35.31 -3.20 -2.86
CA VAL A 619 -36.41 -2.25 -2.72
C VAL A 619 -36.81 -2.22 -1.25
N PHE A 620 -36.95 -1.03 -0.67
CA PHE A 620 -37.19 -0.91 0.78
C PHE A 620 -38.25 0.11 1.13
N THR A 621 -38.84 -0.07 2.31
CA THR A 621 -39.83 0.83 2.90
C THR A 621 -39.75 0.83 4.43
N GLY A 622 -40.39 1.79 5.08
CA GLY A 622 -40.56 1.81 6.54
C GLY A 622 -41.93 1.23 6.92
N PRO A 623 -42.02 0.09 7.62
CA PRO A 623 -43.31 -0.47 8.04
C PRO A 623 -44.05 0.46 9.02
N HIS A 624 -45.35 0.24 9.23
CA HIS A 624 -46.11 0.90 10.30
C HIS A 624 -45.58 0.45 11.66
N GLU A 625 -45.25 1.41 12.54
CA GLU A 625 -44.45 1.17 13.75
C GLU A 625 -45.12 0.24 14.75
N ARG A 626 -46.46 0.14 14.70
CA ARG A 626 -47.29 -0.69 15.57
C ARG A 626 -47.88 -1.92 14.89
N SER A 627 -47.38 -2.26 13.70
CA SER A 627 -48.01 -3.28 12.86
C SER A 627 -47.34 -4.64 12.88
N ALA A 628 -46.05 -4.71 13.22
CA ALA A 628 -45.32 -5.96 13.23
C ALA A 628 -45.94 -6.94 14.25
N THR A 629 -46.34 -8.12 13.78
CA THR A 629 -46.93 -9.18 14.62
C THR A 629 -46.48 -10.54 14.10
N GLY A 630 -46.03 -11.41 15.01
CA GLY A 630 -45.58 -12.76 14.67
C GLY A 630 -44.15 -13.02 15.15
N HIS A 631 -43.43 -13.89 14.46
CA HIS A 631 -42.06 -14.25 14.81
C HIS A 631 -41.18 -14.29 13.57
N ILE A 632 -39.90 -13.96 13.73
CA ILE A 632 -38.92 -14.00 12.64
C ILE A 632 -37.58 -14.52 13.16
N ARG A 633 -36.97 -15.42 12.39
CA ARG A 633 -35.60 -15.88 12.53
C ARG A 633 -34.75 -15.24 11.43
N PHE A 634 -33.57 -14.78 11.82
CA PHE A 634 -32.56 -14.23 10.91
C PHE A 634 -31.37 -15.19 10.82
N ASP A 635 -31.11 -15.67 9.60
CA ASP A 635 -30.16 -16.75 9.34
C ASP A 635 -28.74 -16.25 9.09
N VAL A 636 -28.61 -15.02 8.61
CA VAL A 636 -27.33 -14.43 8.24
C VAL A 636 -26.69 -13.78 9.46
N PRO A 637 -25.43 -14.13 9.81
CA PRO A 637 -24.69 -13.47 10.87
C PRO A 637 -24.54 -11.96 10.61
N SER A 638 -24.65 -11.18 11.67
CA SER A 638 -24.41 -9.74 11.65
C SER A 638 -23.31 -9.39 12.65
N SER A 639 -22.51 -8.37 12.38
CA SER A 639 -21.40 -7.96 13.27
C SER A 639 -21.48 -6.47 13.66
N PRO A 640 -22.59 -6.03 14.29
CA PRO A 640 -22.73 -4.64 14.72
C PRO A 640 -21.60 -4.25 15.69
N ALA A 641 -20.93 -3.14 15.41
CA ALA A 641 -19.79 -2.65 16.19
C ALA A 641 -18.68 -3.70 16.43
N GLY A 642 -18.55 -4.70 15.56
CA GLY A 642 -17.55 -5.76 15.67
C GLY A 642 -17.90 -6.88 16.65
N VAL A 643 -19.13 -6.92 17.18
CA VAL A 643 -19.63 -8.04 17.98
C VAL A 643 -20.44 -8.96 17.08
N GLU A 644 -20.01 -10.21 16.94
CA GLU A 644 -20.75 -11.21 16.18
C GLU A 644 -22.07 -11.55 16.87
N VAL A 645 -23.16 -11.48 16.10
CA VAL A 645 -24.50 -11.90 16.49
C VAL A 645 -25.07 -12.78 15.38
N SER A 646 -25.54 -13.98 15.72
CA SER A 646 -26.11 -14.92 14.75
C SER A 646 -27.24 -15.75 15.34
N GLY A 647 -28.12 -16.26 14.47
CA GLY A 647 -29.31 -17.02 14.88
C GLY A 647 -30.29 -16.16 15.70
N VAL A 648 -30.54 -14.93 15.27
CA VAL A 648 -31.43 -14.00 15.97
C VAL A 648 -32.87 -14.44 15.74
N GLU A 649 -33.65 -14.55 16.81
CA GLU A 649 -35.09 -14.79 16.78
C GLU A 649 -35.82 -13.72 17.57
N LEU A 650 -36.82 -13.10 16.95
CA LEU A 650 -37.64 -12.05 17.54
C LEU A 650 -39.12 -12.43 17.47
N GLU A 651 -39.86 -12.19 18.57
CA GLU A 651 -41.32 -12.23 18.61
C GLU A 651 -41.85 -10.80 18.70
N PHE A 652 -42.73 -10.42 17.78
CA PHE A 652 -43.37 -9.11 17.73
C PHE A 652 -44.83 -9.18 18.15
N ARG A 653 -45.25 -8.19 18.93
CA ARG A 653 -46.67 -7.91 19.24
C ARG A 653 -46.90 -6.41 19.22
N ASP A 654 -47.94 -5.98 18.50
CA ASP A 654 -48.30 -4.56 18.36
C ASP A 654 -47.13 -3.66 17.91
N GLY A 655 -46.24 -4.22 17.07
CA GLY A 655 -45.05 -3.55 16.54
C GLY A 655 -43.80 -3.61 17.40
N GLU A 656 -43.87 -4.17 18.60
CA GLU A 656 -42.75 -4.23 19.55
C GLU A 656 -42.19 -5.63 19.71
N VAL A 657 -40.87 -5.72 19.83
CA VAL A 657 -40.16 -6.94 20.22
C VAL A 657 -40.49 -7.27 21.69
N VAL A 658 -41.29 -8.33 21.88
CA VAL A 658 -41.70 -8.84 23.20
C VAL A 658 -40.84 -10.01 23.67
N LYS A 659 -40.23 -10.76 22.75
CA LYS A 659 -39.18 -11.74 23.05
C LYS A 659 -38.07 -11.64 22.02
N ALA A 660 -36.84 -11.82 22.48
CA ALA A 660 -35.66 -11.81 21.63
C ALA A 660 -34.65 -12.82 22.17
N ARG A 661 -34.01 -13.57 21.27
CA ARG A 661 -32.83 -14.37 21.57
C ARG A 661 -31.86 -14.38 20.39
N ALA A 662 -30.58 -14.58 20.65
CA ALA A 662 -29.60 -14.95 19.63
C ALA A 662 -28.86 -16.22 20.04
N ASP A 663 -28.49 -17.06 19.07
CA ASP A 663 -27.67 -18.25 19.32
C ASP A 663 -26.23 -17.83 19.71
N VAL A 664 -25.70 -16.77 19.08
CA VAL A 664 -24.43 -16.10 19.44
C VAL A 664 -24.69 -14.61 19.64
N GLY A 665 -24.05 -14.01 20.64
CA GLY A 665 -24.12 -12.55 20.87
C GLY A 665 -25.41 -12.06 21.55
N ASP A 666 -26.18 -12.94 22.21
CA ASP A 666 -27.46 -12.59 22.84
C ASP A 666 -27.38 -11.39 23.79
N ALA A 667 -26.35 -11.34 24.64
CA ALA A 667 -26.16 -10.21 25.56
C ALA A 667 -26.07 -8.86 24.82
N TYR A 668 -25.44 -8.82 23.65
CA TYR A 668 -25.38 -7.63 22.82
C TYR A 668 -26.74 -7.29 22.20
N LEU A 669 -27.48 -8.30 21.71
CA LEU A 669 -28.85 -8.12 21.22
C LEU A 669 -29.75 -7.50 22.29
N GLN A 670 -29.72 -8.04 23.52
CA GLN A 670 -30.52 -7.50 24.63
C GLN A 670 -30.13 -6.06 24.96
N GLN A 671 -28.83 -5.74 24.94
CA GLN A 671 -28.35 -4.37 25.13
C GLN A 671 -28.80 -3.43 24.01
N ALA A 672 -28.73 -3.87 22.75
CA ALA A 672 -29.18 -3.08 21.60
C ALA A 672 -30.68 -2.75 21.70
N LEU A 673 -31.52 -3.73 22.07
CA LEU A 673 -32.96 -3.56 22.29
C LEU A 673 -33.30 -2.68 23.52
N ALA A 674 -32.34 -2.43 24.40
CA ALA A 674 -32.48 -1.55 25.56
C ALA A 674 -32.00 -0.11 25.29
N THR A 675 -31.54 0.20 24.08
CA THR A 675 -30.95 1.52 23.73
C THR A 675 -31.95 2.65 23.93
N ASP A 676 -33.17 2.49 23.40
CA ASP A 676 -34.28 3.43 23.50
C ASP A 676 -35.59 2.73 23.08
N ASP A 677 -36.74 3.39 23.28
CA ASP A 677 -38.06 2.83 22.94
C ASP A 677 -38.18 2.42 21.46
N GLY A 678 -37.50 3.14 20.57
CA GLY A 678 -37.54 2.86 19.14
C GLY A 678 -36.74 1.61 18.75
N ALA A 679 -35.73 1.22 19.54
CA ALA A 679 -34.86 0.08 19.26
C ALA A 679 -35.61 -1.27 19.22
N ARG A 680 -36.79 -1.35 19.83
CA ARG A 680 -37.66 -2.54 19.84
C ARG A 680 -38.68 -2.58 18.72
N ARG A 681 -38.61 -1.65 17.76
CA ARG A 681 -39.56 -1.58 16.64
C ARG A 681 -38.81 -1.63 15.32
N LEU A 682 -39.51 -2.08 14.28
CA LEU A 682 -38.94 -2.09 12.94
C LEU A 682 -38.88 -0.67 12.36
N GLY A 683 -37.71 -0.31 11.84
CA GLY A 683 -37.45 0.91 11.11
C GLY A 683 -37.60 0.76 9.61
N GLU A 684 -37.33 -0.45 9.11
CA GLU A 684 -37.25 -0.76 7.68
C GLU A 684 -37.63 -2.22 7.41
N LEU A 685 -38.23 -2.44 6.25
CA LEU A 685 -38.28 -3.69 5.52
C LEU A 685 -37.59 -3.46 4.17
N GLY A 686 -36.58 -4.25 3.84
CA GLY A 686 -35.98 -4.28 2.52
C GLY A 686 -36.02 -5.67 1.89
N ILE A 687 -36.07 -5.69 0.56
CA ILE A 687 -36.19 -6.88 -0.26
C ILE A 687 -35.02 -6.90 -1.23
N GLY A 688 -34.12 -7.86 -1.07
CA GLY A 688 -32.87 -7.95 -1.83
C GLY A 688 -33.10 -8.39 -3.28
N THR A 689 -32.46 -7.68 -4.20
CA THR A 689 -32.59 -7.86 -5.67
C THR A 689 -31.24 -8.07 -6.37
N ASN A 690 -30.10 -7.98 -5.68
CA ASN A 690 -28.80 -8.22 -6.31
C ASN A 690 -28.42 -9.69 -6.35
N PHE A 691 -28.75 -10.36 -7.44
CA PHE A 691 -28.36 -11.76 -7.68
C PHE A 691 -26.87 -11.93 -8.05
N GLY A 692 -26.10 -10.85 -8.17
CA GLY A 692 -24.63 -10.90 -8.20
C GLY A 692 -24.01 -11.18 -6.82
N ILE A 693 -24.81 -11.07 -5.76
CA ILE A 693 -24.44 -11.43 -4.39
C ILE A 693 -25.13 -12.75 -4.06
N ASP A 694 -24.37 -13.84 -4.06
CA ASP A 694 -24.93 -15.20 -3.95
C ASP A 694 -24.81 -15.80 -2.54
N ARG A 695 -24.03 -15.19 -1.65
CA ARG A 695 -23.79 -15.65 -0.29
C ARG A 695 -23.44 -14.48 0.64
N PRO A 696 -23.70 -14.60 1.95
CA PRO A 696 -23.25 -13.61 2.91
C PRO A 696 -21.73 -13.63 3.07
N VAL A 697 -21.14 -12.46 3.31
CA VAL A 697 -19.69 -12.26 3.47
C VAL A 697 -19.32 -11.52 4.75
N GLY A 698 -20.29 -11.23 5.63
CA GLY A 698 -20.06 -10.53 6.89
C GLY A 698 -19.89 -9.01 6.71
N VAL A 699 -20.31 -8.47 5.58
CA VAL A 699 -20.25 -7.03 5.27
C VAL A 699 -21.65 -6.57 4.91
N ILE A 700 -22.29 -5.81 5.79
CA ILE A 700 -23.70 -5.45 5.66
C ILE A 700 -24.03 -4.74 4.33
N LEU A 701 -23.10 -3.92 3.80
CA LEU A 701 -23.23 -3.28 2.48
C LEU A 701 -23.55 -4.26 1.34
N PHE A 702 -23.12 -5.51 1.47
CA PHE A 702 -23.40 -6.60 0.52
C PHE A 702 -24.56 -7.45 1.01
N ASP A 703 -24.51 -7.87 2.28
CA ASP A 703 -25.39 -8.92 2.80
C ASP A 703 -26.86 -8.49 2.83
N GLU A 704 -27.15 -7.21 3.06
CA GLU A 704 -28.52 -6.68 3.02
C GLU A 704 -29.10 -6.61 1.59
N LYS A 705 -28.24 -6.71 0.56
CA LYS A 705 -28.63 -6.60 -0.85
C LYS A 705 -28.78 -7.96 -1.55
N ILE A 706 -28.58 -9.08 -0.84
CA ILE A 706 -28.58 -10.43 -1.43
C ILE A 706 -29.91 -10.69 -2.14
N GLY A 707 -29.84 -10.97 -3.44
CA GLY A 707 -30.99 -11.31 -4.25
C GLY A 707 -31.72 -12.54 -3.70
N GLY A 708 -33.03 -12.41 -3.46
CA GLY A 708 -33.83 -13.51 -2.93
C GLY A 708 -33.98 -13.53 -1.41
N THR A 709 -33.50 -12.50 -0.71
CA THR A 709 -33.61 -12.36 0.75
C THR A 709 -34.47 -11.16 1.12
N VAL A 710 -34.86 -11.08 2.39
CA VAL A 710 -35.45 -9.89 2.99
C VAL A 710 -34.67 -9.51 4.23
N HIS A 711 -34.51 -8.22 4.51
CA HIS A 711 -34.00 -7.75 5.79
C HIS A 711 -35.00 -6.85 6.49
N CYS A 712 -34.89 -6.82 7.81
CA CYS A 712 -35.66 -5.96 8.67
C CYS A 712 -34.68 -5.19 9.56
N ALA A 713 -34.78 -3.86 9.57
CA ALA A 713 -33.96 -3.04 10.46
C ALA A 713 -34.67 -2.83 11.80
N LEU A 714 -34.00 -3.11 12.91
CA LEU A 714 -34.43 -2.64 14.23
C LEU A 714 -34.05 -1.16 14.40
N GLY A 715 -34.96 -0.35 14.94
CA GLY A 715 -34.70 1.06 15.26
C GLY A 715 -35.17 2.05 14.20
N ARG A 716 -34.37 3.07 13.93
CA ARG A 716 -34.74 4.30 13.22
C ARG A 716 -35.25 4.00 11.80
N SER A 717 -36.33 4.66 11.41
CA SER A 717 -36.81 4.68 10.02
C SER A 717 -36.18 5.82 9.20
N TYR A 718 -36.16 5.65 7.88
CA TYR A 718 -35.85 6.73 6.95
C TYR A 718 -37.06 7.62 6.68
N ASP A 719 -36.88 8.94 6.74
CA ASP A 719 -37.99 9.89 6.52
C ASP A 719 -38.57 9.80 5.10
N GLU A 720 -37.76 9.43 4.11
CA GLU A 720 -38.18 9.29 2.69
C GLU A 720 -39.20 8.16 2.46
N THR A 721 -39.27 7.16 3.36
CA THR A 721 -40.29 6.10 3.30
C THR A 721 -41.58 6.49 4.03
N GLY A 722 -41.58 7.63 4.72
CA GLY A 722 -42.66 8.08 5.60
C GLY A 722 -42.63 7.45 6.99
N GLY A 723 -41.66 6.57 7.29
CA GLY A 723 -41.49 5.96 8.61
C GLY A 723 -41.25 6.99 9.71
N LYS A 724 -41.76 6.69 10.91
CA LYS A 724 -41.80 7.59 12.07
C LYS A 724 -41.02 7.05 13.26
N ASN A 725 -40.49 5.82 13.18
CA ASN A 725 -39.70 5.29 14.29
C ASN A 725 -38.42 6.10 14.47
N ARG A 726 -38.17 6.57 15.69
CA ARG A 726 -36.99 7.35 16.06
C ARG A 726 -36.18 6.53 17.05
N SER A 727 -34.92 6.28 16.72
CA SER A 727 -33.99 5.53 17.55
C SER A 727 -32.55 5.96 17.25
N ALA A 728 -31.66 5.77 18.22
CA ALA A 728 -30.22 5.81 17.99
C ALA A 728 -29.72 4.57 17.24
N LEU A 729 -30.45 3.45 17.35
CA LEU A 729 -30.19 2.20 16.64
C LEU A 729 -30.76 2.24 15.22
N HIS A 730 -30.06 1.63 14.28
CA HIS A 730 -30.57 1.17 12.99
C HIS A 730 -29.74 -0.06 12.65
N TRP A 731 -30.33 -1.24 12.72
CA TRP A 731 -29.60 -2.49 12.62
C TRP A 731 -30.34 -3.49 11.75
N ASP A 732 -29.79 -3.70 10.55
CA ASP A 732 -30.27 -4.62 9.53
C ASP A 732 -29.96 -6.08 9.88
N LEU A 733 -31.02 -6.88 9.91
CA LEU A 733 -31.00 -8.32 10.13
C LEU A 733 -31.67 -9.02 8.95
N ILE A 734 -31.02 -10.06 8.41
CA ILE A 734 -31.40 -10.66 7.11
C ILE A 734 -32.00 -12.05 7.32
N CYS A 735 -33.17 -12.26 6.72
CA CYS A 735 -33.91 -13.52 6.65
C CYS A 735 -33.78 -14.08 5.24
N ASP A 736 -33.28 -15.31 5.13
CA ASP A 736 -33.04 -15.93 3.82
C ASP A 736 -34.28 -16.67 3.33
N LEU A 737 -34.87 -16.22 2.23
CA LEU A 737 -36.06 -16.85 1.65
C LEU A 737 -35.75 -17.90 0.58
N ARG A 738 -34.47 -18.10 0.22
CA ARG A 738 -34.06 -19.01 -0.86
C ARG A 738 -34.26 -20.49 -0.49
N GLY A 739 -34.27 -20.81 0.79
CA GLY A 739 -34.40 -22.17 1.33
C GLY A 739 -35.81 -22.64 1.64
N GLY A 740 -36.83 -22.24 0.88
CA GLY A 740 -38.24 -22.60 1.16
C GLY A 740 -39.10 -21.45 1.69
N GLY A 741 -38.62 -20.20 1.60
CA GLY A 741 -39.33 -19.02 2.11
C GLY A 741 -40.24 -18.38 1.07
N ARG A 742 -41.17 -17.54 1.55
CA ARG A 742 -42.15 -16.81 0.75
C ARG A 742 -42.40 -15.42 1.31
N LEU A 743 -42.51 -14.44 0.43
CA LEU A 743 -42.99 -13.09 0.71
C LEU A 743 -44.32 -12.90 0.00
N THR A 744 -45.35 -12.49 0.72
CA THR A 744 -46.66 -12.17 0.13
C THR A 744 -47.04 -10.72 0.40
N ALA A 745 -47.73 -10.12 -0.57
CA ALA A 745 -48.31 -8.78 -0.47
C ALA A 745 -49.84 -8.92 -0.59
N ASP A 746 -50.57 -8.54 0.46
CA ASP A 746 -52.03 -8.76 0.58
C ASP A 746 -52.48 -10.21 0.28
N GLY A 747 -51.63 -11.19 0.61
CA GLY A 747 -51.88 -12.62 0.39
C GLY A 747 -51.46 -13.16 -0.98
N GLU A 748 -51.12 -12.28 -1.93
CA GLU A 748 -50.56 -12.69 -3.23
C GLU A 748 -49.04 -12.93 -3.13
N VAL A 749 -48.56 -13.98 -3.79
CA VAL A 749 -47.13 -14.34 -3.77
C VAL A 749 -46.32 -13.30 -4.53
N PHE A 750 -45.45 -12.59 -3.82
CA PHE A 750 -44.53 -11.62 -4.41
C PHE A 750 -43.17 -12.25 -4.71
N GLN A 751 -42.66 -13.06 -3.77
CA GLN A 751 -41.41 -13.81 -3.89
C GLN A 751 -41.58 -15.19 -3.27
N GLU A 752 -41.02 -16.22 -3.89
CA GLU A 752 -41.05 -17.60 -3.39
C GLU A 752 -39.74 -18.31 -3.73
N ASN A 753 -39.14 -18.99 -2.75
CA ASN A 753 -37.82 -19.61 -2.86
C ASN A 753 -36.75 -18.64 -3.38
N GLY A 754 -36.82 -17.39 -2.91
CA GLY A 754 -35.93 -16.30 -3.33
C GLY A 754 -36.10 -15.82 -4.77
N LYS A 755 -37.13 -16.27 -5.50
CA LYS A 755 -37.44 -15.83 -6.87
C LYS A 755 -38.67 -14.94 -6.87
N PHE A 756 -38.62 -13.86 -7.62
CA PHE A 756 -39.77 -12.97 -7.80
C PHE A 756 -40.78 -13.62 -8.76
N VAL A 757 -42.06 -13.54 -8.40
CA VAL A 757 -43.17 -13.99 -9.27
C VAL A 757 -43.65 -12.75 -10.02
N LEU A 758 -43.15 -12.49 -11.23
CA LEU A 758 -43.45 -11.25 -11.97
C LEU A 758 -44.86 -11.19 -12.55
#